data_AF-A0A014L7W6-F1
#
_entry.id   AF-A0A014L7W6-F1
#
_cell.length_a   1.000
_cell.length_b   1.000
_cell.length_c   1.000
_cell.angle_alpha   90.00
_cell.angle_beta   90.00
_cell.angle_gamma   90.00
#
_symmetry.space_group_name_H-M   'P 1'
#
loop_
_entity.id
_entity.type
_entity.pdbx_description
1 polymer ?
#
loop_
_entity_poly.entity_id
_entity_poly.type
_entity_poly.pdbx_seq_one_letter_code
_entity_poly.pdbx_strand_id
1 'polypeptide(L)'
;LDGGYWFRNLREPVRFGEVVGGLAAEGHRVFVEVSPHPVLGLAIAQAGEDLVAAGTLQRGDGGRSRWLTALAGAYTAGVEVDWAAVTGEGAQTVALPTYPFQRERYWPKAVTTRGDASSIGLQRSGYPLLGAAVWLAEGDGLVLTGRLSLAAMPWLADHAVHGTVLLPGTAFVDLAIHAGDLAGCGTMEELTLQEPLILPGSGGVQLQVHVGDSDDDSGRRTVTVSSREGEGEWVRNAVGVLAAADGEPAPAPLGAWPPAGAEPVPVDDAYEKLAQRGYAYGPAFQGLRQVWRAGDTVYAEVELPQAAEADAAGFGLHPALLDAALHGLLAASDGSGGTGLPFAWSGVRLLADGARHLRVVLAPTQGGVSVTAFDGAGQPVLQARSLALREASAGQFAGPGRQVRQSLFTVDWVPLTAQASALGVHWVRHGQPIGSASVVVAAVPAAPFGMSAPQAAQSAAATVLGWVQEWLADPETDNARLVIWTQGAAAGQDLAGAAVAGLVRSAQSEHPGRLLLVDVDPSAGLYPSYDADVETFLAAVLDADEPEVWVRPAADGGGVVAFGRRLARAGTEEPDTAPTEWDRQGTVLITGGTGALGGELARHLVDVRGMRHLVLMSRRGPAAPGVARLVAELAASGASVRVQAGDAADRDALASVLVKVAAGRPLTAVVHAAGVIDDATVESLTPERMAKVLSAKADAAWNLHELTEDAGLAGFVLYSSAAAVMGSPGQGSYAAANGFLDALADYRHGRQLAGQSLAWGLWAQSSEMTGHLNGTRLSRLRRGGVQPLTTEQGLALFDAATALGAPLAVPVLLDLTTLSRPGRPLPPLLRGLVAGAPARPTAAGSATAAPDAGGLAARLAEFPPADREQEVLQIVRAAAAAVLGHAGPGDIDPQRAFRELGIDSLTALELRNRLVAETGLSLPATLVFDYPVPLELARHLVTEACGTAEPLGESAVPAVRVGTDEPVAIVGIGCRFPGGAEGPEGFWRLVAGGSDAMAGFPSNRGWDLAGLPDLEPGDDEGARYAPVGGFLDSAGEFDAEFFGISPREALGMDPQQRLLLETCWEALEDAGITPGSLRGTDTGVYAGIITSGYRAGGQYGAGGYGMTGTTASVASGRVAYSLGLQGPAVSIDTACSSSLTAIHLAAQALRSGECGIALAGGVTVMATPGAYLEFARQRGLAADGRCKP
;
A
#
# COMPACT_ATOMS: atom_id res chain seq x y z
N LEU A 1 -25.34 64.96 47.92
CA LEU A 1 -24.68 64.37 49.12
C LEU A 1 -24.27 65.53 50.02
N ASP A 2 -24.76 65.57 51.27
CA ASP A 2 -24.43 66.65 52.22
C ASP A 2 -23.29 66.22 53.17
N GLY A 3 -22.83 67.15 54.01
CA GLY A 3 -21.79 66.85 55.01
C GLY A 3 -22.20 65.79 56.05
N GLY A 4 -23.51 65.65 56.31
CA GLY A 4 -24.05 64.67 57.25
C GLY A 4 -24.00 63.22 56.74
N TYR A 5 -24.09 63.03 55.43
CA TYR A 5 -23.87 61.74 54.77
C TYR A 5 -22.43 61.24 55.00
N TRP A 6 -21.43 62.08 54.74
CA TRP A 6 -20.02 61.72 54.91
C TRP A 6 -19.63 61.48 56.37
N PHE A 7 -20.21 62.25 57.30
CA PHE A 7 -19.98 62.06 58.73
C PHE A 7 -20.54 60.72 59.25
N ARG A 8 -21.67 60.23 58.73
CA ARG A 8 -22.21 58.90 59.06
C ARG A 8 -21.32 57.76 58.55
N ASN A 9 -20.83 57.86 57.32
CA ASN A 9 -19.94 56.86 56.72
C ASN A 9 -18.57 56.76 57.42
N LEU A 10 -18.21 57.74 58.27
CA LEU A 10 -17.02 57.66 59.14
C LEU A 10 -17.26 56.81 60.40
N ARG A 11 -18.52 56.56 60.79
CA ARG A 11 -18.90 55.84 62.02
C ARG A 11 -19.68 54.55 61.78
N GLU A 12 -20.30 54.41 60.62
CA GLU A 12 -21.11 53.24 60.25
C GLU A 12 -20.57 52.58 58.97
N PRO A 13 -20.66 51.25 58.83
CA PRO A 13 -20.22 50.55 57.63
C PRO A 13 -20.98 51.01 56.38
N VAL A 14 -20.26 51.30 55.30
CA VAL A 14 -20.88 51.56 54.00
C VAL A 14 -21.38 50.24 53.43
N ARG A 15 -22.70 50.01 53.52
CA ARG A 15 -23.39 48.77 53.09
C ARG A 15 -23.49 48.67 51.56
N PHE A 16 -22.36 48.83 50.85
CA PHE A 16 -22.29 48.95 49.39
C PHE A 16 -22.91 47.75 48.66
N GLY A 17 -22.58 46.52 49.07
CA GLY A 17 -23.13 45.30 48.45
C GLY A 17 -24.65 45.20 48.57
N GLU A 18 -25.23 45.65 49.70
CA GLU A 18 -26.68 45.65 49.86
C GLU A 18 -27.38 46.70 49.00
N VAL A 19 -26.73 47.85 48.78
CA VAL A 19 -27.24 48.90 47.88
C VAL A 19 -27.22 48.42 46.43
N VAL A 20 -26.14 47.77 45.99
CA VAL A 20 -26.05 47.18 44.64
C VAL A 20 -27.07 46.06 44.47
N GLY A 21 -27.22 45.19 45.47
CA GLY A 21 -28.23 44.13 45.47
C GLY A 21 -29.67 44.67 45.43
N GLY A 22 -29.95 45.77 46.14
CA GLY A 22 -31.23 46.47 46.08
C GLY A 22 -31.54 47.06 44.71
N LEU A 23 -30.57 47.74 44.09
CA LEU A 23 -30.71 48.29 42.73
C LEU A 23 -30.87 47.18 41.68
N ALA A 24 -30.19 46.05 41.86
CA ALA A 24 -30.39 44.87 41.03
C ALA A 24 -31.80 44.29 41.18
N ALA A 25 -32.35 44.23 42.39
CA ALA A 25 -33.74 43.81 42.61
C ALA A 25 -34.74 44.77 41.94
N GLU A 26 -34.42 46.05 41.83
CA GLU A 26 -35.20 47.08 41.12
C GLU A 26 -35.03 47.05 39.59
N GLY A 27 -34.23 46.12 39.05
CA GLY A 27 -34.06 45.90 37.61
C GLY A 27 -32.89 46.65 36.98
N HIS A 28 -32.08 47.37 37.76
CA HIS A 28 -30.84 47.96 37.24
C HIS A 28 -29.78 46.87 37.01
N ARG A 29 -29.27 46.76 35.77
CA ARG A 29 -28.32 45.71 35.36
C ARG A 29 -26.93 46.24 34.99
N VAL A 30 -26.79 47.54 34.74
CA VAL A 30 -25.52 48.16 34.32
C VAL A 30 -25.12 49.25 35.30
N PHE A 31 -23.88 49.19 35.79
CA PHE A 31 -23.29 50.13 36.74
C PHE A 31 -22.03 50.76 36.14
N VAL A 32 -21.95 52.10 36.17
CA VAL A 32 -20.80 52.84 35.63
C VAL A 32 -20.00 53.46 36.77
N GLU A 33 -18.75 53.00 36.95
CA GLU A 33 -17.83 53.56 37.93
C GLU A 33 -17.02 54.70 37.30
N VAL A 34 -17.37 55.94 37.67
CA VAL A 34 -16.69 57.14 37.22
C VAL A 34 -15.48 57.42 38.11
N SER A 35 -14.32 56.88 37.72
CA SER A 35 -13.08 56.99 38.49
C SER A 35 -11.84 57.00 37.58
N PRO A 36 -10.74 57.68 37.96
CA PRO A 36 -9.44 57.53 37.31
C PRO A 36 -8.82 56.13 37.52
N HIS A 37 -9.34 55.33 38.45
CA HIS A 37 -8.95 53.94 38.65
C HIS A 37 -10.13 53.17 39.27
N PRO A 38 -10.88 52.36 38.52
CA PRO A 38 -12.10 51.74 38.99
C PRO A 38 -11.73 50.52 39.83
N VAL A 39 -12.21 50.47 41.08
CA VAL A 39 -11.90 49.39 42.03
C VAL A 39 -13.14 48.66 42.54
N LEU A 40 -14.34 49.15 42.19
CA LEU A 40 -15.60 48.61 42.65
C LEU A 40 -16.20 47.58 41.69
N GLY A 41 -15.66 47.46 40.47
CA GLY A 41 -16.16 46.52 39.45
C GLY A 41 -16.26 45.06 39.94
N LEU A 42 -15.25 44.57 40.66
CA LEU A 42 -15.27 43.21 41.22
C LEU A 42 -16.38 43.06 42.29
N ALA A 43 -16.56 44.07 43.13
CA ALA A 43 -17.59 44.06 44.16
C ALA A 43 -19.01 44.13 43.58
N ILE A 44 -19.20 44.77 42.42
CA ILE A 44 -20.47 44.80 41.69
C ILE A 44 -20.74 43.43 41.04
N ALA A 45 -19.74 42.82 40.40
CA ALA A 45 -19.87 41.49 39.80
C ALA A 45 -20.20 40.40 40.86
N GLN A 46 -19.66 40.51 42.07
CA GLN A 46 -19.97 39.60 43.17
C GLN A 46 -21.39 39.77 43.74
N ALA A 47 -22.08 40.86 43.41
CA ALA A 47 -23.46 41.09 43.85
C ALA A 47 -24.52 40.42 42.95
N GLY A 48 -24.14 39.95 41.76
CA GLY A 48 -25.01 39.18 40.86
C GLY A 48 -24.35 38.88 39.51
N GLU A 49 -24.53 37.66 39.00
CA GLU A 49 -23.87 37.15 37.77
C GLU A 49 -24.28 37.90 36.49
N ASP A 50 -25.48 38.50 36.47
CA ASP A 50 -26.02 39.24 35.33
C ASP A 50 -25.73 40.76 35.38
N LEU A 51 -24.88 41.22 36.30
CA LEU A 51 -24.59 42.65 36.48
C LEU A 51 -23.33 43.06 35.71
N VAL A 52 -23.45 44.10 34.89
CA VAL A 52 -22.34 44.67 34.11
C VAL A 52 -21.75 45.88 34.85
N ALA A 53 -20.44 45.86 35.11
CA ALA A 53 -19.72 46.97 35.70
C ALA A 53 -18.72 47.58 34.70
N ALA A 54 -18.95 48.83 34.30
CA ALA A 54 -18.09 49.56 33.36
C ALA A 54 -17.29 50.66 34.09
N GLY A 55 -15.96 50.53 34.10
CA GLY A 55 -15.07 51.56 34.65
C GLY A 55 -14.65 52.59 33.61
N THR A 56 -14.79 53.88 33.89
CA THR A 56 -14.62 54.93 32.87
C THR A 56 -13.18 55.18 32.44
N LEU A 57 -12.21 55.15 33.36
CA LEU A 57 -10.79 55.44 33.10
C LEU A 57 -9.91 54.52 33.94
N GLN A 58 -8.65 54.31 33.54
CA GLN A 58 -7.68 53.51 34.29
C GLN A 58 -6.37 54.29 34.48
N ARG A 59 -5.79 54.22 35.68
CA ARG A 59 -4.52 54.89 36.00
C ARG A 59 -3.42 54.33 35.09
N GLY A 60 -2.75 55.21 34.35
CA GLY A 60 -1.72 54.84 33.37
C GLY A 60 -2.26 54.56 31.96
N ASP A 61 -3.58 54.48 31.78
CA ASP A 61 -4.27 54.20 30.51
C ASP A 61 -5.60 54.99 30.39
N GLY A 62 -5.56 56.27 30.78
CA GLY A 62 -6.74 57.14 30.94
C GLY A 62 -7.09 57.97 29.70
N GLY A 63 -6.94 57.43 28.48
CA GLY A 63 -7.13 58.17 27.23
C GLY A 63 -8.56 58.08 26.64
N ARG A 64 -8.82 58.86 25.57
CA ARG A 64 -10.09 58.83 24.80
C ARG A 64 -10.44 57.43 24.33
N SER A 65 -9.44 56.62 23.96
CA SER A 65 -9.63 55.22 23.56
C SER A 65 -10.28 54.39 24.67
N ARG A 66 -9.72 54.42 25.88
CA ARG A 66 -10.26 53.71 27.05
C ARG A 66 -11.68 54.14 27.40
N TRP A 67 -11.95 55.44 27.32
CA TRP A 67 -13.29 55.98 27.57
C TRP A 67 -14.32 55.53 26.51
N LEU A 68 -13.93 55.51 25.22
CA LEU A 68 -14.76 54.97 24.15
C LEU A 68 -14.98 53.45 24.30
N THR A 69 -13.97 52.69 24.75
CA THR A 69 -14.11 51.26 25.06
C THR A 69 -15.11 51.03 26.18
N ALA A 70 -15.09 51.86 27.24
CA ALA A 70 -16.05 51.77 28.33
C ALA A 70 -17.49 52.07 27.87
N LEU A 71 -17.67 53.07 26.99
CA LEU A 71 -18.96 53.38 26.37
C LEU A 71 -19.44 52.27 25.43
N ALA A 72 -18.55 51.70 24.62
CA ALA A 72 -18.86 50.57 23.75
C ALA A 72 -19.31 49.35 24.57
N GLY A 73 -18.63 49.05 25.70
CA GLY A 73 -19.03 47.98 26.62
C GLY A 73 -20.42 48.21 27.24
N ALA A 74 -20.75 49.46 27.59
CA ALA A 74 -22.09 49.81 28.06
C ALA A 74 -23.15 49.66 26.96
N TYR A 75 -22.82 50.05 25.72
CA TYR A 75 -23.69 49.89 24.55
C TYR A 75 -23.98 48.42 24.22
N THR A 76 -22.97 47.55 24.25
CA THR A 76 -23.16 46.10 24.06
C THR A 76 -23.96 45.46 25.18
N ALA A 77 -23.96 46.06 26.37
CA ALA A 77 -24.79 45.66 27.50
C ALA A 77 -26.22 46.25 27.46
N GLY A 78 -26.59 46.93 26.36
CA GLY A 78 -27.94 47.45 26.13
C GLY A 78 -28.19 48.88 26.60
N VAL A 79 -27.15 49.63 27.00
CA VAL A 79 -27.30 51.06 27.32
C VAL A 79 -27.32 51.88 26.04
N GLU A 80 -28.35 52.70 25.85
CA GLU A 80 -28.38 53.63 24.71
C GLU A 80 -27.26 54.67 24.83
N VAL A 81 -26.46 54.82 23.77
CA VAL A 81 -25.38 55.79 23.67
C VAL A 81 -25.68 56.73 22.51
N ASP A 82 -25.71 58.03 22.80
CA ASP A 82 -25.75 59.07 21.77
C ASP A 82 -24.37 59.19 21.10
N TRP A 83 -24.16 58.39 20.06
CA TRP A 83 -22.92 58.39 19.30
C TRP A 83 -22.65 59.71 18.58
N ALA A 84 -23.68 60.50 18.26
CA ALA A 84 -23.52 61.81 17.65
C ALA A 84 -22.89 62.80 18.64
N ALA A 85 -23.31 62.77 19.91
CA ALA A 85 -22.69 63.57 20.97
C ALA A 85 -21.22 63.16 21.27
N VAL A 86 -20.87 61.89 21.04
CA VAL A 86 -19.53 61.33 21.28
C VAL A 86 -18.54 61.61 20.13
N THR A 87 -19.03 61.65 18.89
CA THR A 87 -18.19 61.72 17.68
C THR A 87 -18.16 63.09 17.01
N GLY A 88 -19.18 63.94 17.21
CA GLY A 88 -19.31 65.28 16.61
C GLY A 88 -20.01 65.30 15.25
N GLU A 89 -20.35 66.48 14.73
CA GLU A 89 -21.00 66.65 13.42
C GLU A 89 -20.05 66.28 12.27
N GLY A 90 -20.47 65.35 11.41
CA GLY A 90 -19.72 64.88 10.23
C GLY A 90 -19.30 63.40 10.27
N ALA A 91 -19.53 62.70 11.38
CA ALA A 91 -19.32 61.25 11.45
C ALA A 91 -20.40 60.50 10.63
N GLN A 92 -19.97 59.58 9.77
CA GLN A 92 -20.86 58.68 9.02
C GLN A 92 -20.86 57.30 9.68
N THR A 93 -22.05 56.74 9.92
CA THR A 93 -22.20 55.33 10.24
C THR A 93 -21.87 54.51 9.01
N VAL A 94 -20.74 53.81 9.05
CA VAL A 94 -20.37 52.84 8.02
C VAL A 94 -20.83 51.48 8.52
N ALA A 95 -21.55 50.71 7.69
CA ALA A 95 -21.77 49.31 7.98
C ALA A 95 -20.40 48.65 8.13
N LEU A 96 -20.12 48.05 9.29
CA LEU A 96 -18.92 47.23 9.42
C LEU A 96 -19.01 46.16 8.33
N PRO A 97 -17.94 45.90 7.58
CA PRO A 97 -17.93 44.75 6.68
C PRO A 97 -18.26 43.52 7.53
N THR A 98 -19.39 42.86 7.25
CA THR A 98 -19.50 41.43 7.55
C THR A 98 -18.36 40.80 6.73
N TYR A 99 -17.37 40.28 7.44
CA TYR A 99 -16.00 40.11 6.98
C TYR A 99 -15.94 39.51 5.55
N PRO A 100 -15.55 40.26 4.50
CA PRO A 100 -15.45 39.68 3.17
C PRO A 100 -14.13 38.92 3.12
N PHE A 101 -14.21 37.59 3.03
CA PHE A 101 -13.13 36.62 2.89
C PHE A 101 -11.89 37.21 2.16
N GLN A 102 -10.69 36.96 2.69
CA GLN A 102 -9.44 37.25 1.97
C GLN A 102 -9.44 36.54 0.62
N ARG A 103 -9.39 37.31 -0.46
CA ARG A 103 -9.43 36.80 -1.84
C ARG A 103 -8.05 36.35 -2.32
N GLU A 104 -7.55 35.25 -1.74
CA GLU A 104 -6.31 34.64 -2.19
C GLU A 104 -6.56 33.62 -3.32
N ARG A 105 -5.69 33.62 -4.33
CA ARG A 105 -5.87 32.77 -5.51
C ARG A 105 -5.26 31.39 -5.32
N TYR A 106 -6.10 30.36 -5.41
CA TYR A 106 -5.75 28.94 -5.32
C TYR A 106 -6.10 28.21 -6.62
N TRP A 107 -5.15 28.15 -7.56
CA TRP A 107 -5.28 27.39 -8.81
C TRP A 107 -3.93 26.80 -9.26
N PRO A 108 -3.82 25.49 -9.58
CA PRO A 108 -2.56 24.85 -9.96
C PRO A 108 -1.92 25.49 -11.20
N LYS A 109 -0.60 25.71 -11.17
CA LYS A 109 0.19 26.07 -12.34
C LYS A 109 0.79 24.80 -12.94
N ALA A 110 0.56 24.55 -14.23
CA ALA A 110 1.18 23.42 -14.94
C ALA A 110 2.72 23.55 -14.91
N VAL A 111 3.44 22.65 -14.23
CA VAL A 111 4.91 22.58 -14.24
C VAL A 111 5.35 21.12 -14.41
N THR A 112 6.09 20.86 -15.47
CA THR A 112 6.78 19.58 -15.77
C THR A 112 8.29 19.78 -15.56
N THR A 113 8.91 19.21 -14.53
CA THR A 113 10.40 19.24 -14.40
C THR A 113 11.00 17.97 -13.78
N ARG A 114 12.05 17.45 -14.45
CA ARG A 114 13.03 16.44 -14.00
C ARG A 114 13.81 17.00 -12.79
N GLY A 115 14.01 16.19 -11.73
CA GLY A 115 14.65 16.60 -10.46
C GLY A 115 16.15 16.91 -10.57
N ASP A 116 16.63 17.86 -9.77
CA ASP A 116 18.02 18.32 -9.73
C ASP A 116 18.88 17.50 -8.75
N ALA A 117 19.81 16.68 -9.25
CA ALA A 117 20.67 15.82 -8.43
C ALA A 117 21.62 16.57 -7.48
N SER A 118 21.94 17.85 -7.77
CA SER A 118 22.87 18.61 -6.91
C SER A 118 22.31 18.96 -5.53
N SER A 119 20.98 18.97 -5.35
CA SER A 119 20.38 19.32 -4.06
C SER A 119 20.60 18.29 -2.96
N ILE A 120 21.05 17.07 -3.30
CA ILE A 120 21.37 15.99 -2.37
C ILE A 120 22.86 15.62 -2.35
N GLY A 121 23.73 16.52 -2.85
CA GLY A 121 25.18 16.35 -2.82
C GLY A 121 25.74 15.40 -3.89
N LEU A 122 24.93 15.02 -4.88
CA LEU A 122 25.35 14.17 -5.99
C LEU A 122 25.74 15.01 -7.21
N GLN A 123 26.77 14.60 -7.95
CA GLN A 123 27.11 15.21 -9.23
C GLN A 123 26.14 14.71 -10.30
N ARG A 124 25.72 15.59 -11.21
CA ARG A 124 24.97 15.16 -12.40
C ARG A 124 25.91 14.38 -13.31
N SER A 125 25.45 13.22 -13.79
CA SER A 125 26.22 12.36 -14.72
C SER A 125 26.43 13.00 -16.11
N GLY A 126 25.53 13.91 -16.51
CA GLY A 126 25.46 14.47 -17.87
C GLY A 126 24.92 13.52 -18.94
N TYR A 127 24.57 12.28 -18.59
CA TYR A 127 24.23 11.21 -19.54
C TYR A 127 22.74 10.85 -19.51
N PRO A 128 22.05 10.66 -20.66
CA PRO A 128 20.60 10.49 -20.69
C PRO A 128 20.04 9.31 -19.88
N LEU A 129 20.78 8.19 -19.76
CA LEU A 129 20.33 7.01 -19.01
C LEU A 129 20.75 7.00 -17.53
N LEU A 130 21.57 7.96 -17.10
CA LEU A 130 22.12 8.02 -15.74
C LEU A 130 21.73 9.37 -15.11
N GLY A 131 21.21 9.38 -13.89
CA GLY A 131 20.81 10.61 -13.21
C GLY A 131 21.94 11.26 -12.38
N ALA A 132 22.85 10.45 -11.85
CA ALA A 132 23.86 10.90 -10.89
C ALA A 132 25.18 10.11 -10.99
N ALA A 133 26.26 10.75 -10.55
CA ALA A 133 27.61 10.20 -10.43
C ALA A 133 28.14 10.41 -9.00
N VAL A 134 28.84 9.40 -8.46
CA VAL A 134 29.46 9.41 -7.14
C VAL A 134 30.85 8.78 -7.22
N TRP A 135 31.87 9.56 -6.89
CA TRP A 135 33.22 9.04 -6.67
C TRP A 135 33.31 8.42 -5.27
N LEU A 136 33.91 7.24 -5.16
CA LEU A 136 34.08 6.55 -3.89
C LEU A 136 35.16 7.28 -3.07
N ALA A 137 34.89 7.48 -1.78
CA ALA A 137 35.78 8.24 -0.89
C ALA A 137 37.07 7.46 -0.54
N GLU A 138 37.00 6.13 -0.60
CA GLU A 138 38.15 5.25 -0.53
C GLU A 138 38.49 4.83 -1.97
N GLY A 139 39.72 5.12 -2.41
CA GLY A 139 40.18 4.82 -3.77
C GLY A 139 39.80 5.90 -4.78
N ASP A 140 39.68 5.47 -6.04
CA ASP A 140 39.31 6.32 -7.17
C ASP A 140 38.22 5.69 -8.05
N GLY A 141 37.50 4.71 -7.51
CA GLY A 141 36.31 4.12 -8.11
C GLY A 141 35.15 5.10 -8.29
N LEU A 142 34.30 4.81 -9.28
CA LEU A 142 33.17 5.64 -9.70
C LEU A 142 31.89 4.80 -9.75
N VAL A 143 30.82 5.34 -9.18
CA VAL A 143 29.47 4.76 -9.27
C VAL A 143 28.54 5.76 -9.97
N LEU A 144 27.95 5.33 -11.07
CA LEU A 144 26.90 6.05 -11.78
C LEU A 144 25.57 5.35 -11.55
N THR A 145 24.49 6.11 -11.42
CA THR A 145 23.15 5.52 -11.23
C THR A 145 22.07 6.25 -11.99
N GLY A 146 21.06 5.52 -12.45
CA GLY A 146 19.91 6.05 -13.20
C GLY A 146 18.67 5.18 -13.03
N ARG A 147 17.56 5.62 -13.64
CA ARG A 147 16.31 4.87 -13.68
C ARG A 147 15.77 4.85 -15.10
N LEU A 148 15.56 3.65 -15.63
CA LEU A 148 15.01 3.39 -16.97
C LEU A 148 13.51 3.14 -16.87
N SER A 149 12.71 3.81 -17.70
CA SER A 149 11.29 3.48 -17.87
C SER A 149 10.83 3.79 -19.29
N LEU A 150 9.91 2.98 -19.81
CA LEU A 150 9.32 3.21 -21.13
C LEU A 150 8.49 4.50 -21.17
N ALA A 151 7.95 4.94 -20.03
CA ALA A 151 7.23 6.21 -19.93
C ALA A 151 8.17 7.43 -20.05
N ALA A 152 9.40 7.33 -19.58
CA ALA A 152 10.38 8.42 -19.66
C ALA A 152 11.19 8.38 -20.97
N MET A 153 11.36 7.19 -21.56
CA MET A 153 12.14 6.95 -22.77
C MET A 153 11.36 6.03 -23.73
N PRO A 154 10.37 6.57 -24.46
CA PRO A 154 9.47 5.76 -25.29
C PRO A 154 10.19 4.98 -26.38
N TRP A 155 11.30 5.51 -26.92
CA TRP A 155 12.06 4.85 -27.99
C TRP A 155 12.62 3.48 -27.59
N LEU A 156 12.85 3.22 -26.30
CA LEU A 156 13.30 1.90 -25.82
C LEU A 156 12.25 0.80 -26.04
N ALA A 157 10.97 1.15 -26.15
CA ALA A 157 9.90 0.18 -26.42
C ALA A 157 10.01 -0.43 -27.82
N ASP A 158 10.70 0.26 -28.74
CA ASP A 158 10.89 -0.17 -30.12
C ASP A 158 12.02 -1.22 -30.28
N HIS A 159 12.65 -1.67 -29.19
CA HIS A 159 13.62 -2.77 -29.23
C HIS A 159 13.11 -3.97 -28.45
N ALA A 160 12.45 -4.89 -29.16
CA ALA A 160 11.93 -6.12 -28.60
C ALA A 160 12.46 -7.37 -29.33
N VAL A 161 12.72 -8.43 -28.57
CA VAL A 161 13.17 -9.73 -29.08
C VAL A 161 12.24 -10.80 -28.54
N HIS A 162 11.67 -11.62 -29.42
CA HIS A 162 10.62 -12.61 -29.13
C HIS A 162 9.43 -12.05 -28.32
N GLY A 163 9.06 -10.78 -28.58
CA GLY A 163 7.96 -10.09 -27.91
C GLY A 163 8.30 -9.46 -26.55
N THR A 164 9.57 -9.56 -26.10
CA THR A 164 10.05 -8.98 -24.84
C THR A 164 10.88 -7.73 -25.12
N VAL A 165 10.55 -6.61 -24.48
CA VAL A 165 11.32 -5.35 -24.58
C VAL A 165 12.61 -5.46 -23.77
N LEU A 166 13.74 -5.26 -24.43
CA LEU A 166 15.08 -5.40 -23.85
C LEU A 166 15.87 -4.11 -24.06
N LEU A 167 16.72 -3.75 -23.09
CA LEU A 167 17.77 -2.76 -23.35
C LEU A 167 18.75 -3.32 -24.40
N PRO A 168 19.00 -2.63 -25.51
CA PRO A 168 19.87 -3.12 -26.57
C PRO A 168 21.31 -3.28 -26.06
N GLY A 169 22.04 -4.26 -26.60
CA GLY A 169 23.44 -4.51 -26.27
C GLY A 169 24.34 -3.27 -26.47
N THR A 170 24.02 -2.46 -27.48
CA THR A 170 24.70 -1.21 -27.82
C THR A 170 24.55 -0.12 -26.76
N ALA A 171 23.47 -0.13 -25.96
CA ALA A 171 23.34 0.80 -24.84
C ALA A 171 24.31 0.48 -23.71
N PHE A 172 24.65 -0.79 -23.48
CA PHE A 172 25.70 -1.17 -22.52
C PHE A 172 27.08 -0.70 -22.95
N VAL A 173 27.36 -0.73 -24.27
CA VAL A 173 28.61 -0.22 -24.84
C VAL A 173 28.73 1.28 -24.60
N ASP A 174 27.69 2.05 -24.92
CA ASP A 174 27.70 3.51 -24.74
C ASP A 174 27.74 3.91 -23.24
N LEU A 175 27.06 3.16 -22.36
CA LEU A 175 27.19 3.31 -20.90
C LEU A 175 28.62 3.09 -20.40
N ALA A 176 29.31 2.05 -20.90
CA ALA A 176 30.66 1.72 -20.50
C ALA A 176 31.68 2.75 -21.03
N ILE A 177 31.49 3.26 -22.26
CA ILE A 177 32.30 4.35 -22.83
C ILE A 177 32.16 5.62 -21.99
N HIS A 178 30.92 6.04 -21.69
CA HIS A 178 30.67 7.23 -20.87
C HIS A 178 31.29 7.11 -19.47
N ALA A 179 31.17 5.93 -18.85
CA ALA A 179 31.79 5.66 -17.56
C ALA A 179 33.33 5.67 -17.64
N GLY A 180 33.89 5.16 -18.74
CA GLY A 180 35.33 5.22 -19.03
C GLY A 180 35.83 6.63 -19.21
N ASP A 181 35.15 7.47 -19.99
CA ASP A 181 35.53 8.87 -20.22
C ASP A 181 35.59 9.65 -18.90
N LEU A 182 34.61 9.45 -18.00
CA LEU A 182 34.64 10.04 -16.66
C LEU A 182 35.80 9.53 -15.81
N ALA A 183 36.18 8.25 -15.97
CA ALA A 183 37.29 7.62 -15.26
C ALA A 183 38.68 7.82 -15.93
N GLY A 184 38.75 8.57 -17.04
CA GLY A 184 39.98 8.79 -17.81
C GLY A 184 40.42 7.60 -18.67
N CYS A 185 39.53 6.63 -18.92
CA CYS A 185 39.76 5.45 -19.74
C CYS A 185 39.11 5.61 -21.13
N GLY A 186 39.89 5.87 -22.16
CA GLY A 186 39.40 6.09 -23.53
C GLY A 186 39.23 4.82 -24.39
N THR A 187 39.52 3.64 -23.84
CA THR A 187 39.38 2.36 -24.54
C THR A 187 38.61 1.35 -23.68
N MET A 188 37.61 0.71 -24.27
CA MET A 188 36.95 -0.46 -23.70
C MET A 188 37.62 -1.72 -24.24
N GLU A 189 38.50 -2.34 -23.46
CA GLU A 189 39.25 -3.55 -23.87
C GLU A 189 38.29 -4.72 -24.11
N GLU A 190 37.35 -4.91 -23.19
CA GLU A 190 36.36 -5.98 -23.25
C GLU A 190 35.06 -5.55 -22.55
N LEU A 191 33.92 -5.96 -23.08
CA LEU A 191 32.63 -5.91 -22.41
C LEU A 191 31.81 -7.16 -22.78
N THR A 192 31.53 -7.99 -21.78
CA THR A 192 30.70 -9.18 -21.91
C THR A 192 29.32 -8.94 -21.32
N LEU A 193 28.27 -9.18 -22.11
CA LEU A 193 26.87 -9.13 -21.72
C LEU A 193 26.46 -10.48 -21.13
N GLN A 194 26.16 -10.49 -19.82
CA GLN A 194 25.86 -11.70 -19.06
C GLN A 194 24.37 -12.01 -19.10
N GLU A 195 23.57 -11.07 -18.57
CA GLU A 195 22.12 -11.21 -18.43
C GLU A 195 21.37 -10.07 -19.15
N PRO A 196 20.38 -10.39 -20.01
CA PRO A 196 19.55 -9.37 -20.66
C PRO A 196 18.83 -8.50 -19.64
N LEU A 197 18.80 -7.18 -19.88
CA LEU A 197 18.02 -6.25 -19.06
C LEU A 197 16.63 -6.08 -19.70
N ILE A 198 15.62 -6.71 -19.10
CA ILE A 198 14.22 -6.62 -19.51
C ILE A 198 13.60 -5.33 -18.96
N LEU A 199 12.88 -4.58 -19.81
CA LEU A 199 12.20 -3.35 -19.42
C LEU A 199 10.70 -3.63 -19.20
N PRO A 200 10.15 -3.36 -17.99
CA PRO A 200 8.76 -3.64 -17.69
C PRO A 200 7.83 -2.62 -18.39
N GLY A 201 6.64 -3.08 -18.78
CA GLY A 201 5.63 -2.23 -19.44
C GLY A 201 5.07 -1.10 -18.56
N SER A 202 5.24 -1.19 -17.24
CA SER A 202 4.91 -0.14 -16.29
C SER A 202 5.96 -0.09 -15.17
N GLY A 203 6.19 1.08 -14.57
CA GLY A 203 7.23 1.26 -13.56
C GLY A 203 8.59 1.62 -14.19
N GLY A 204 9.67 1.10 -13.62
CA GLY A 204 11.01 1.34 -14.15
C GLY A 204 12.11 0.62 -13.37
N VAL A 205 13.25 0.41 -14.01
CA VAL A 205 14.40 -0.35 -13.51
C VAL A 205 15.48 0.61 -13.04
N GLN A 206 16.04 0.38 -11.86
CA GLN A 206 17.23 1.09 -11.40
C GLN A 206 18.47 0.51 -12.07
N LEU A 207 19.35 1.38 -12.55
CA LEU A 207 20.60 1.04 -13.21
C LEU A 207 21.77 1.56 -12.36
N GLN A 208 22.82 0.76 -12.25
CA GLN A 208 24.08 1.16 -11.63
C GLN A 208 25.25 0.73 -12.52
N VAL A 209 26.15 1.65 -12.80
CA VAL A 209 27.44 1.36 -13.43
C VAL A 209 28.52 1.62 -12.41
N HIS A 210 29.28 0.58 -12.07
CA HIS A 210 30.39 0.65 -11.15
C HIS A 210 31.69 0.49 -11.92
N VAL A 211 32.56 1.48 -11.83
CA VAL A 211 33.94 1.44 -12.29
C VAL A 211 34.83 1.28 -11.06
N GLY A 212 35.59 0.19 -11.01
CA GLY A 212 36.50 -0.09 -9.90
C GLY A 212 37.72 0.83 -9.88
N ASP A 213 38.50 0.70 -8.81
CA ASP A 213 39.77 1.43 -8.65
C ASP A 213 40.75 1.09 -9.78
N SER A 214 41.68 2.01 -10.06
CA SER A 214 42.75 1.73 -11.04
C SER A 214 43.73 0.71 -10.48
N ASP A 215 44.10 -0.26 -11.30
CA ASP A 215 45.24 -1.13 -11.04
C ASP A 215 46.54 -0.31 -11.17
N ASP A 216 47.27 -0.14 -10.05
CA ASP A 216 48.41 0.78 -9.89
C ASP A 216 49.54 0.59 -10.94
N ASP A 217 49.68 -0.61 -11.52
CA ASP A 217 50.72 -0.92 -12.51
C ASP A 217 50.25 -0.82 -13.97
N SER A 218 48.93 -0.86 -14.26
CA SER A 218 48.41 -0.94 -15.63
C SER A 218 47.38 0.14 -16.00
N GLY A 219 46.86 0.88 -15.04
CA GLY A 219 45.83 1.91 -15.26
C GLY A 219 44.49 1.33 -15.75
N ARG A 220 44.31 0.01 -15.67
CA ARG A 220 43.07 -0.68 -16.06
C ARG A 220 42.05 -0.65 -14.93
N ARG A 221 40.78 -0.57 -15.30
CA ARG A 221 39.64 -0.53 -14.38
C ARG A 221 38.60 -1.55 -14.79
N THR A 222 37.98 -2.22 -13.81
CA THR A 222 36.81 -3.06 -14.08
C THR A 222 35.58 -2.20 -14.22
N VAL A 223 34.69 -2.51 -15.16
CA VAL A 223 33.36 -1.89 -15.27
C VAL A 223 32.29 -2.96 -15.11
N THR A 224 31.28 -2.68 -14.28
CA THR A 224 30.14 -3.56 -14.06
C THR A 224 28.86 -2.78 -14.20
N VAL A 225 27.96 -3.23 -15.08
CA VAL A 225 26.61 -2.68 -15.23
C VAL A 225 25.63 -3.64 -14.56
N SER A 226 24.92 -3.15 -13.55
CA SER A 226 23.92 -3.90 -12.80
C SER A 226 22.57 -3.20 -12.85
N SER A 227 21.49 -3.97 -12.77
CA SER A 227 20.14 -3.43 -12.69
C SER A 227 19.30 -4.13 -11.64
N ARG A 228 18.28 -3.43 -11.13
CA ARG A 228 17.26 -4.00 -10.24
C ARG A 228 15.90 -3.37 -10.48
N GLU A 229 14.86 -4.16 -10.35
CA GLU A 229 13.49 -3.67 -10.33
C GLU A 229 13.03 -3.45 -8.88
N GLY A 230 12.53 -2.26 -8.56
CA GLY A 230 12.18 -1.91 -7.17
C GLY A 230 13.37 -2.03 -6.21
N GLU A 231 13.17 -2.75 -5.09
CA GLU A 231 14.23 -3.11 -4.14
C GLU A 231 14.65 -4.60 -4.29
N GLY A 232 14.48 -5.19 -5.47
CA GLY A 232 14.96 -6.53 -5.77
C GLY A 232 16.48 -6.66 -5.77
N GLU A 233 16.97 -7.90 -5.89
CA GLU A 233 18.41 -8.16 -6.01
C GLU A 233 18.98 -7.56 -7.29
N TRP A 234 20.19 -7.00 -7.17
CA TRP A 234 20.97 -6.53 -8.30
C TRP A 234 21.34 -7.69 -9.22
N VAL A 235 20.92 -7.59 -10.47
CA VAL A 235 21.34 -8.48 -11.55
C VAL A 235 22.52 -7.83 -12.24
N ARG A 236 23.60 -8.59 -12.40
CA ARG A 236 24.75 -8.17 -13.17
C ARG A 236 24.47 -8.39 -14.65
N ASN A 237 24.29 -7.30 -15.40
CA ASN A 237 23.93 -7.37 -16.81
C ASN A 237 25.15 -7.39 -17.72
N ALA A 238 26.20 -6.63 -17.38
CA ALA A 238 27.43 -6.58 -18.16
C ALA A 238 28.67 -6.42 -17.26
N VAL A 239 29.79 -6.99 -17.70
CA VAL A 239 31.10 -6.84 -17.06
C VAL A 239 32.16 -6.61 -18.12
N GLY A 240 33.10 -5.72 -17.84
CA GLY A 240 34.17 -5.39 -18.77
C GLY A 240 35.41 -4.82 -18.10
N VAL A 241 36.38 -4.48 -18.95
CA VAL A 241 37.63 -3.84 -18.59
C VAL A 241 37.81 -2.58 -19.43
N LEU A 242 38.12 -1.48 -18.75
CA LEU A 242 38.42 -0.18 -19.31
C LEU A 242 39.92 0.08 -19.16
N ALA A 243 40.53 0.68 -20.17
CA ALA A 243 41.95 1.03 -20.19
C ALA A 243 42.14 2.49 -20.65
N ALA A 244 43.31 3.04 -20.34
CA ALA A 244 43.73 4.30 -20.92
C ALA A 244 43.73 4.21 -22.46
N ALA A 245 43.65 5.36 -23.14
CA ALA A 245 43.71 5.38 -24.59
C ALA A 245 45.09 4.85 -25.06
N ASP A 246 45.12 3.62 -25.55
CA ASP A 246 46.28 3.05 -26.23
C ASP A 246 46.64 3.98 -27.41
N GLY A 247 47.92 4.32 -27.57
CA GLY A 247 48.43 5.15 -28.68
C GLY A 247 48.28 4.53 -30.08
N GLU A 248 47.35 3.58 -30.24
CA GLU A 248 47.01 2.95 -31.50
C GLU A 248 46.39 3.99 -32.47
N PRO A 249 46.90 4.08 -33.71
CA PRO A 249 46.45 5.08 -34.67
C PRO A 249 44.98 4.85 -35.05
N ALA A 250 44.23 5.94 -35.18
CA ALA A 250 42.85 5.91 -35.66
C ALA A 250 42.78 5.31 -37.09
N PRO A 251 41.66 4.68 -37.47
CA PRO A 251 41.43 4.23 -38.84
C PRO A 251 41.65 5.36 -39.85
N ALA A 252 42.18 5.02 -41.03
CA ALA A 252 42.27 5.99 -42.12
C ALA A 252 40.86 6.45 -42.55
N PRO A 253 40.66 7.73 -42.91
CA PRO A 253 39.38 8.20 -43.43
C PRO A 253 38.90 7.38 -44.62
N LEU A 254 37.58 7.22 -44.71
CA LEU A 254 36.92 6.43 -45.72
C LEU A 254 37.16 7.03 -47.12
N GLY A 255 37.51 6.17 -48.08
CA GLY A 255 37.71 6.54 -49.49
C GLY A 255 36.40 6.58 -50.30
N ALA A 256 36.40 6.00 -51.50
CA ALA A 256 35.21 5.92 -52.34
C ALA A 256 34.08 5.09 -51.68
N TRP A 257 32.85 5.62 -51.71
CA TRP A 257 31.66 4.99 -51.13
C TRP A 257 30.49 4.96 -52.13
N PRO A 258 29.79 3.82 -52.31
CA PRO A 258 30.14 2.50 -51.79
C PRO A 258 31.47 1.98 -52.40
N PRO A 259 32.14 1.00 -51.75
CA PRO A 259 33.41 0.46 -52.26
C PRO A 259 33.28 -0.12 -53.67
N ALA A 260 34.30 0.10 -54.51
CA ALA A 260 34.31 -0.41 -55.88
C ALA A 260 34.25 -1.96 -55.88
N GLY A 261 33.26 -2.52 -56.57
CA GLY A 261 33.05 -3.97 -56.66
C GLY A 261 32.17 -4.57 -55.54
N ALA A 262 31.58 -3.76 -54.65
CA ALA A 262 30.58 -4.22 -53.70
C ALA A 262 29.20 -4.35 -54.36
N GLU A 263 28.51 -5.46 -54.13
CA GLU A 263 27.18 -5.74 -54.68
C GLU A 263 26.09 -5.28 -53.69
N PRO A 264 25.03 -4.57 -54.13
CA PRO A 264 23.96 -4.12 -53.25
C PRO A 264 23.11 -5.30 -52.75
N VAL A 265 22.76 -5.27 -51.46
CA VAL A 265 21.83 -6.20 -50.81
C VAL A 265 20.47 -5.51 -50.67
N PRO A 266 19.35 -6.12 -51.13
CA PRO A 266 18.02 -5.54 -50.95
C PRO A 266 17.65 -5.38 -49.47
N VAL A 267 17.11 -4.22 -49.09
CA VAL A 267 16.73 -3.90 -47.70
C VAL A 267 15.26 -3.56 -47.50
N ASP A 268 14.46 -3.47 -48.56
CA ASP A 268 13.05 -3.03 -48.50
C ASP A 268 12.18 -3.91 -47.59
N ASP A 269 12.49 -5.20 -47.49
CA ASP A 269 11.80 -6.20 -46.66
C ASP A 269 12.65 -6.70 -45.48
N ALA A 270 13.77 -6.01 -45.17
CA ALA A 270 14.73 -6.45 -44.15
C ALA A 270 14.07 -6.57 -42.76
N TYR A 271 13.33 -5.54 -42.33
CA TYR A 271 12.69 -5.53 -41.00
C TYR A 271 11.55 -6.54 -40.87
N GLU A 272 10.82 -6.82 -41.96
CA GLU A 272 9.80 -7.89 -41.97
C GLU A 272 10.46 -9.27 -41.80
N LYS A 273 11.57 -9.52 -42.50
CA LYS A 273 12.38 -10.75 -42.34
C LYS A 273 12.98 -10.87 -40.94
N LEU A 274 13.42 -9.77 -40.34
CA LEU A 274 13.94 -9.75 -38.97
C LEU A 274 12.84 -10.03 -37.94
N ALA A 275 11.63 -9.49 -38.12
CA ALA A 275 10.47 -9.78 -37.28
C ALA A 275 10.08 -11.27 -37.31
N GLN A 276 10.16 -11.92 -38.49
CA GLN A 276 9.93 -13.38 -38.62
C GLN A 276 10.97 -14.22 -37.85
N ARG A 277 12.17 -13.67 -37.62
CA ARG A 277 13.23 -14.30 -36.83
C ARG A 277 13.14 -13.93 -35.34
N GLY A 278 12.15 -13.14 -34.93
CA GLY A 278 11.92 -12.74 -33.55
C GLY A 278 12.42 -11.34 -33.18
N TYR A 279 13.02 -10.58 -34.09
CA TYR A 279 13.43 -9.20 -33.84
C TYR A 279 12.30 -8.22 -34.16
N ALA A 280 11.61 -7.74 -33.13
CA ALA A 280 10.57 -6.73 -33.25
C ALA A 280 11.19 -5.34 -33.05
N TYR A 281 11.78 -4.80 -34.13
CA TYR A 281 12.29 -3.43 -34.16
C TYR A 281 11.21 -2.44 -34.60
N GLY A 282 10.85 -1.51 -33.73
CA GLY A 282 9.95 -0.40 -34.02
C GLY A 282 10.66 0.80 -34.66
N PRO A 283 9.94 1.90 -34.94
CA PRO A 283 10.44 3.04 -35.72
C PRO A 283 11.77 3.62 -35.26
N ALA A 284 12.05 3.66 -33.95
CA ALA A 284 13.30 4.21 -33.43
C ALA A 284 14.55 3.38 -33.78
N PHE A 285 14.40 2.07 -34.06
CA PHE A 285 15.50 1.16 -34.39
C PHE A 285 15.57 0.83 -35.89
N GLN A 286 14.67 1.38 -36.71
CA GLN A 286 14.64 1.14 -38.16
C GLN A 286 15.53 2.14 -38.93
N GLY A 287 16.82 2.16 -38.61
CA GLY A 287 17.80 3.10 -39.17
C GLY A 287 18.55 2.63 -40.43
N LEU A 288 18.38 1.38 -40.86
CA LEU A 288 19.12 0.81 -42.00
C LEU A 288 18.66 1.41 -43.33
N ARG A 289 19.58 2.01 -44.10
CA ARG A 289 19.27 2.66 -45.38
C ARG A 289 19.70 1.82 -46.58
N GLN A 290 20.96 1.40 -46.59
CA GLN A 290 21.54 0.65 -47.71
C GLN A 290 22.58 -0.34 -47.19
N VAL A 291 22.70 -1.48 -47.87
CA VAL A 291 23.69 -2.52 -47.55
C VAL A 291 24.37 -2.98 -48.83
N TRP A 292 25.68 -3.20 -48.77
CA TRP A 292 26.45 -3.83 -49.83
C TRP A 292 27.33 -4.93 -49.27
N ARG A 293 27.68 -5.88 -50.13
CA ARG A 293 28.55 -7.01 -49.79
C ARG A 293 29.71 -7.09 -50.76
N ALA A 294 30.92 -7.23 -50.25
CA ALA A 294 32.10 -7.57 -51.05
C ALA A 294 32.82 -8.75 -50.39
N GLY A 295 32.67 -9.95 -50.95
CA GLY A 295 33.09 -11.19 -50.30
C GLY A 295 32.35 -11.40 -48.98
N ASP A 296 33.11 -11.50 -47.89
CA ASP A 296 32.56 -11.66 -46.53
C ASP A 296 32.46 -10.33 -45.76
N THR A 297 32.88 -9.21 -46.36
CA THR A 297 32.75 -7.88 -45.74
C THR A 297 31.41 -7.26 -46.11
N VAL A 298 30.70 -6.77 -45.11
CA VAL A 298 29.42 -6.07 -45.25
C VAL A 298 29.63 -4.58 -45.02
N TYR A 299 29.05 -3.78 -45.90
CA TYR A 299 29.04 -2.32 -45.81
C TYR A 299 27.61 -1.87 -45.58
N ALA A 300 27.36 -1.06 -44.57
CA ALA A 300 26.03 -0.57 -44.26
C ALA A 300 26.03 0.96 -44.16
N GLU A 301 24.96 1.57 -44.64
CA GLU A 301 24.66 2.97 -44.43
C GLU A 301 23.43 3.08 -43.54
N VAL A 302 23.57 3.80 -42.42
CA VAL A 302 22.55 3.90 -41.39
C VAL A 302 22.35 5.34 -40.97
N GLU A 303 21.12 5.67 -40.59
CA GLU A 303 20.73 7.00 -40.18
C GLU A 303 19.83 6.91 -38.94
N LEU A 304 20.00 7.83 -38.00
CA LEU A 304 19.18 7.87 -36.79
C LEU A 304 17.74 8.26 -37.17
N PRO A 305 16.73 7.42 -36.91
CA PRO A 305 15.35 7.75 -37.25
C PRO A 305 14.82 8.97 -36.48
N GLN A 306 13.89 9.73 -37.09
CA GLN A 306 13.27 10.92 -36.48
C GLN A 306 12.63 10.64 -35.11
N ALA A 307 12.11 9.42 -34.90
CA ALA A 307 11.52 8.99 -33.64
C ALA A 307 12.50 8.97 -32.45
N ALA A 308 13.81 8.90 -32.72
CA ALA A 308 14.87 8.92 -31.70
C ALA A 308 15.66 10.25 -31.67
N GLU A 309 15.40 11.19 -32.59
CA GLU A 309 16.17 12.44 -32.69
C GLU A 309 16.02 13.36 -31.48
N ALA A 310 14.82 13.39 -30.87
CA ALA A 310 14.56 14.24 -29.71
C ALA A 310 15.40 13.85 -28.48
N ASP A 311 15.79 12.57 -28.39
CA ASP A 311 16.57 12.01 -27.29
C ASP A 311 18.07 11.86 -27.62
N ALA A 312 18.49 12.22 -28.83
CA ALA A 312 19.87 12.05 -29.31
C ALA A 312 20.90 12.91 -28.56
N ALA A 313 20.46 14.03 -27.97
CA ALA A 313 21.33 14.94 -27.24
C ALA A 313 21.85 14.30 -25.94
N GLY A 314 23.18 14.16 -25.85
CA GLY A 314 23.88 13.67 -24.64
C GLY A 314 24.43 12.24 -24.74
N PHE A 315 24.16 11.52 -25.83
CA PHE A 315 24.84 10.26 -26.15
C PHE A 315 26.12 10.53 -26.95
N GLY A 316 27.19 9.77 -26.70
CA GLY A 316 28.38 9.80 -27.54
C GLY A 316 28.05 9.28 -28.94
N LEU A 317 27.48 8.08 -28.99
CA LEU A 317 26.80 7.55 -30.18
C LEU A 317 25.45 6.95 -29.78
N HIS A 318 24.36 7.41 -30.39
CA HIS A 318 23.02 6.97 -29.97
C HIS A 318 22.89 5.43 -30.08
N PRO A 319 22.43 4.71 -29.03
CA PRO A 319 22.39 3.25 -29.05
C PRO A 319 21.58 2.65 -30.19
N ALA A 320 20.47 3.29 -30.59
CA ALA A 320 19.68 2.84 -31.73
C ALA A 320 20.40 3.00 -33.10
N LEU A 321 21.28 4.00 -33.24
CA LEU A 321 22.08 4.19 -34.45
C LEU A 321 23.18 3.12 -34.54
N LEU A 322 23.85 2.85 -33.41
CA LEU A 322 24.83 1.77 -33.33
C LEU A 322 24.18 0.39 -33.50
N ASP A 323 22.95 0.18 -33.01
CA ASP A 323 22.23 -1.07 -33.20
C ASP A 323 21.83 -1.26 -34.67
N ALA A 324 21.32 -0.20 -35.32
CA ALA A 324 21.03 -0.19 -36.75
C ALA A 324 22.26 -0.53 -37.61
N ALA A 325 23.46 -0.09 -37.20
CA ALA A 325 24.72 -0.46 -37.86
C ALA A 325 24.93 -1.99 -37.91
N LEU A 326 24.50 -2.71 -36.88
CA LEU A 326 24.60 -4.17 -36.80
C LEU A 326 23.52 -4.87 -37.64
N HIS A 327 22.41 -4.21 -37.97
CA HIS A 327 21.35 -4.78 -38.80
C HIS A 327 21.84 -5.12 -40.20
N GLY A 328 22.89 -4.43 -40.70
CA GLY A 328 23.53 -4.77 -41.97
C GLY A 328 24.04 -6.21 -42.02
N LEU A 329 24.61 -6.72 -40.91
CA LEU A 329 25.05 -8.11 -40.80
C LEU A 329 23.87 -9.08 -40.83
N LEU A 330 22.77 -8.72 -40.15
CA LEU A 330 21.56 -9.55 -40.10
C LEU A 330 20.85 -9.60 -41.46
N ALA A 331 20.80 -8.46 -42.16
CA ALA A 331 20.20 -8.33 -43.49
C ALA A 331 21.02 -9.04 -44.59
N ALA A 332 22.35 -9.04 -44.49
CA ALA A 332 23.24 -9.71 -45.44
C ALA A 332 23.37 -11.23 -45.22
N SER A 333 22.70 -11.80 -44.20
CA SER A 333 22.72 -13.23 -43.90
C SER A 333 21.70 -14.03 -44.72
N ASP A 334 22.08 -15.22 -45.18
CA ASP A 334 21.27 -16.07 -46.07
C ASP A 334 20.07 -16.78 -45.38
N GLY A 335 19.66 -16.31 -44.19
CA GLY A 335 18.48 -16.84 -43.50
C GLY A 335 18.69 -18.14 -42.69
N SER A 336 19.87 -18.76 -42.74
CA SER A 336 20.12 -20.11 -42.19
C SER A 336 20.54 -20.18 -40.70
N GLY A 337 20.55 -19.07 -39.96
CA GLY A 337 20.94 -18.99 -38.54
C GLY A 337 19.83 -18.44 -37.63
N GLY A 338 19.89 -18.76 -36.34
CA GLY A 338 18.92 -18.33 -35.31
C GLY A 338 19.03 -16.85 -34.91
N THR A 339 18.36 -16.46 -33.82
CA THR A 339 18.34 -15.10 -33.28
C THR A 339 19.66 -14.77 -32.56
N GLY A 340 20.70 -14.41 -33.30
CA GLY A 340 22.00 -13.97 -32.74
C GLY A 340 22.01 -12.56 -32.14
N LEU A 341 22.20 -12.45 -30.83
CA LEU A 341 22.35 -11.17 -30.11
C LEU A 341 23.83 -10.84 -29.83
N PRO A 342 24.20 -9.55 -29.73
CA PRO A 342 25.50 -9.13 -29.20
C PRO A 342 25.79 -9.78 -27.86
N PHE A 343 26.97 -10.38 -27.70
CA PHE A 343 27.38 -11.07 -26.47
C PHE A 343 28.66 -10.49 -25.88
N ALA A 344 29.70 -10.31 -26.69
CA ALA A 344 30.99 -9.77 -26.22
C ALA A 344 31.56 -8.78 -27.22
N TRP A 345 32.04 -7.64 -26.72
CA TRP A 345 32.72 -6.59 -27.47
C TRP A 345 34.17 -6.51 -27.04
N SER A 346 35.08 -6.29 -27.97
CA SER A 346 36.52 -6.13 -27.67
C SER A 346 37.15 -4.98 -28.43
N GLY A 347 37.99 -4.21 -27.72
CA GLY A 347 38.74 -3.08 -28.25
C GLY A 347 37.84 -2.01 -28.88
N VAL A 348 36.84 -1.55 -28.13
CA VAL A 348 35.92 -0.49 -28.58
C VAL A 348 36.47 0.88 -28.23
N ARG A 349 36.48 1.78 -29.21
CA ARG A 349 36.91 3.17 -29.09
C ARG A 349 35.91 4.07 -29.81
N LEU A 350 35.44 5.09 -29.11
CA LEU A 350 34.70 6.19 -29.70
C LEU A 350 35.71 7.29 -30.06
N LEU A 351 35.74 7.68 -31.34
CA LEU A 351 36.71 8.61 -31.91
C LEU A 351 36.09 10.00 -32.16
N ALA A 352 34.78 10.04 -32.38
CA ALA A 352 33.99 11.26 -32.53
C ALA A 352 32.57 11.04 -31.97
N ASP A 353 31.93 12.09 -31.49
CA ASP A 353 30.57 12.07 -30.95
C ASP A 353 29.55 12.75 -31.90
N GLY A 354 28.26 12.60 -31.59
CA GLY A 354 27.19 13.37 -32.22
C GLY A 354 26.82 12.97 -33.66
N ALA A 355 27.39 11.87 -34.18
CA ALA A 355 27.04 11.34 -35.49
C ALA A 355 25.55 10.94 -35.56
N ARG A 356 24.87 11.37 -36.62
CA ARG A 356 23.47 10.99 -36.92
C ARG A 356 23.35 10.06 -38.13
N HIS A 357 24.43 9.95 -38.88
CA HIS A 357 24.54 9.14 -40.09
C HIS A 357 25.89 8.43 -40.04
N LEU A 358 25.88 7.12 -40.28
CA LEU A 358 27.09 6.32 -40.30
C LEU A 358 27.20 5.51 -41.59
N ARG A 359 28.44 5.42 -42.07
CA ARG A 359 28.93 4.42 -43.02
C ARG A 359 29.74 3.40 -42.25
N VAL A 360 29.32 2.15 -42.29
CA VAL A 360 29.82 1.10 -41.40
C VAL A 360 30.46 0.01 -42.25
N VAL A 361 31.65 -0.41 -41.84
CA VAL A 361 32.37 -1.56 -42.39
C VAL A 361 32.34 -2.67 -41.35
N LEU A 362 31.78 -3.81 -41.73
CA LEU A 362 31.65 -5.02 -40.92
C LEU A 362 32.47 -6.13 -41.57
N ALA A 363 33.63 -6.45 -41.01
CA ALA A 363 34.54 -7.45 -41.58
C ALA A 363 34.71 -8.65 -40.63
N PRO A 364 34.76 -9.88 -41.15
CA PRO A 364 34.92 -11.07 -40.31
C PRO A 364 36.30 -11.09 -39.65
N THR A 365 36.36 -11.58 -38.41
CA THR A 365 37.58 -11.81 -37.64
C THR A 365 37.60 -13.23 -37.07
N GLN A 366 38.71 -13.65 -36.46
CA GLN A 366 38.82 -15.01 -35.88
C GLN A 366 37.83 -15.29 -34.72
N GLY A 367 37.20 -14.26 -34.14
CA GLY A 367 36.31 -14.38 -32.98
C GLY A 367 34.97 -13.66 -33.12
N GLY A 368 34.60 -13.22 -34.33
CA GLY A 368 33.38 -12.44 -34.55
C GLY A 368 33.47 -11.54 -35.78
N VAL A 369 32.98 -10.31 -35.64
CA VAL A 369 32.98 -9.29 -36.69
C VAL A 369 33.61 -8.01 -36.14
N SER A 370 34.54 -7.40 -36.87
CA SER A 370 35.03 -6.06 -36.55
C SER A 370 34.03 -5.02 -37.04
N VAL A 371 33.84 -3.95 -36.27
CA VAL A 371 32.91 -2.86 -36.60
C VAL A 371 33.71 -1.58 -36.70
N THR A 372 33.75 -0.97 -37.88
CA THR A 372 34.35 0.36 -38.05
C THR A 372 33.32 1.30 -38.66
N ALA A 373 32.95 2.34 -37.94
CA ALA A 373 31.94 3.32 -38.34
C ALA A 373 32.58 4.67 -38.64
N PHE A 374 32.07 5.31 -39.69
CA PHE A 374 32.51 6.60 -40.20
C PHE A 374 31.30 7.51 -40.37
N ASP A 375 31.48 8.82 -40.28
CA ASP A 375 30.41 9.77 -40.57
C ASP A 375 30.13 9.91 -42.09
N GLY A 376 29.16 10.75 -42.46
CA GLY A 376 28.84 11.05 -43.86
C GLY A 376 29.99 11.68 -44.66
N ALA A 377 30.97 12.29 -43.98
CA ALA A 377 32.19 12.86 -44.57
C ALA A 377 33.34 11.84 -44.66
N GLY A 378 33.15 10.61 -44.15
CA GLY A 378 34.15 9.56 -44.13
C GLY A 378 35.17 9.68 -42.99
N GLN A 379 34.92 10.50 -41.97
CA GLN A 379 35.79 10.56 -40.78
C GLN A 379 35.46 9.41 -39.82
N PRO A 380 36.45 8.77 -39.17
CA PRO A 380 36.21 7.70 -38.21
C PRO A 380 35.40 8.18 -36.99
N VAL A 381 34.37 7.43 -36.62
CA VAL A 381 33.48 7.72 -35.47
C VAL A 381 33.65 6.67 -34.38
N LEU A 382 33.60 5.39 -34.73
CA LEU A 382 33.73 4.29 -33.77
C LEU A 382 34.50 3.12 -34.37
N GLN A 383 35.33 2.48 -33.56
CA GLN A 383 36.04 1.25 -33.93
C GLN A 383 35.83 0.21 -32.84
N ALA A 384 35.47 -1.02 -33.23
CA ALA A 384 35.46 -2.21 -32.39
C ALA A 384 36.28 -3.31 -33.09
N ARG A 385 37.31 -3.84 -32.42
CA ARG A 385 38.16 -4.89 -33.01
C ARG A 385 37.40 -6.20 -33.24
N SER A 386 36.48 -6.54 -32.33
CA SER A 386 35.64 -7.74 -32.47
C SER A 386 34.32 -7.59 -31.73
N LEU A 387 33.26 -8.11 -32.34
CA LEU A 387 31.94 -8.32 -31.78
C LEU A 387 31.57 -9.80 -31.98
N ALA A 388 31.37 -10.52 -30.87
CA ALA A 388 30.83 -11.88 -30.88
C ALA A 388 29.31 -11.86 -30.73
N LEU A 389 28.62 -12.66 -31.54
CA LEU A 389 27.17 -12.87 -31.46
C LEU A 389 26.87 -14.25 -30.85
N ARG A 390 25.80 -14.35 -30.06
CA ARG A 390 25.33 -15.60 -29.46
C ARG A 390 23.86 -15.82 -29.78
N GLU A 391 23.49 -17.04 -30.19
CA GLU A 391 22.09 -17.38 -30.43
C GLU A 391 21.26 -17.35 -29.14
N ALA A 392 20.08 -16.75 -29.22
CA ALA A 392 19.10 -16.71 -28.14
C ALA A 392 17.86 -17.55 -28.50
N SER A 393 17.32 -18.28 -27.52
CA SER A 393 16.12 -19.10 -27.72
C SER A 393 14.88 -18.44 -27.11
N ALA A 394 13.69 -18.68 -27.69
CA ALA A 394 12.44 -18.13 -27.18
C ALA A 394 12.17 -18.50 -25.69
N GLY A 395 12.60 -19.67 -25.24
CA GLY A 395 12.49 -20.12 -23.84
C GLY A 395 13.45 -19.45 -22.86
N GLN A 396 14.47 -18.73 -23.35
CA GLN A 396 15.39 -17.96 -22.50
C GLN A 396 14.75 -16.65 -22.01
N PHE A 397 13.82 -16.09 -22.80
CA PHE A 397 13.09 -14.86 -22.47
C PHE A 397 11.67 -15.14 -21.97
N ALA A 398 11.08 -16.28 -22.35
CA ALA A 398 9.79 -16.76 -21.86
C ALA A 398 9.99 -17.68 -20.66
N GLY A 399 10.05 -17.12 -19.46
CA GLY A 399 10.10 -17.92 -18.23
C GLY A 399 9.58 -17.18 -17.01
N PRO A 400 8.50 -17.68 -16.38
CA PRO A 400 8.19 -17.41 -14.96
C PRO A 400 9.30 -17.86 -13.98
N GLY A 401 10.38 -18.50 -14.46
CA GLY A 401 11.33 -19.27 -13.67
C GLY A 401 12.08 -18.52 -12.57
N ARG A 402 12.39 -17.22 -12.74
CA ARG A 402 13.08 -16.44 -11.69
C ARG A 402 12.12 -16.01 -10.57
N GLN A 403 10.94 -15.51 -10.92
CA GLN A 403 9.92 -15.12 -9.95
C GLN A 403 9.35 -16.34 -9.20
N VAL A 404 9.18 -17.47 -9.88
CA VAL A 404 8.77 -18.76 -9.29
C VAL A 404 9.81 -19.27 -8.30
N ARG A 405 11.11 -19.27 -8.63
CA ARG A 405 12.18 -19.66 -7.68
C ARG A 405 12.28 -18.72 -6.47
N GLN A 406 12.06 -17.42 -6.65
CA GLN A 406 12.02 -16.45 -5.56
C GLN A 406 10.74 -16.51 -4.71
N SER A 407 9.76 -17.33 -5.09
CA SER A 407 8.46 -17.47 -4.41
C SER A 407 8.25 -18.87 -3.82
N LEU A 408 9.31 -19.68 -3.78
CA LEU A 408 9.33 -21.01 -3.17
C LEU A 408 10.25 -21.00 -1.95
N PHE A 409 9.70 -21.38 -0.80
CA PHE A 409 10.41 -21.34 0.48
C PHE A 409 10.33 -22.69 1.21
N THR A 410 11.25 -22.90 2.14
CA THR A 410 11.25 -23.99 3.12
C THR A 410 11.28 -23.42 4.54
N VAL A 411 11.00 -24.26 5.53
CA VAL A 411 11.07 -23.88 6.94
C VAL A 411 12.35 -24.45 7.53
N ASP A 412 13.19 -23.57 8.07
CA ASP A 412 14.44 -23.91 8.71
C ASP A 412 14.40 -23.57 10.21
N TRP A 413 15.19 -24.28 10.99
CA TRP A 413 15.38 -24.04 12.42
C TRP A 413 16.80 -23.56 12.68
N VAL A 414 16.95 -22.32 13.12
CA VAL A 414 18.25 -21.63 13.28
C VAL A 414 18.60 -21.53 14.77
N PRO A 415 19.83 -21.87 15.19
CA PRO A 415 20.22 -21.84 16.60
C PRO A 415 20.11 -20.43 17.20
N LEU A 416 19.56 -20.35 18.40
CA LEU A 416 19.43 -19.11 19.16
C LEU A 416 20.67 -18.89 20.03
N THR A 417 21.18 -17.66 20.04
CA THR A 417 22.31 -17.28 20.89
C THR A 417 21.76 -16.80 22.25
N ALA A 418 21.59 -17.71 23.20
CA ALA A 418 21.10 -17.36 24.53
C ALA A 418 22.21 -16.68 25.36
N GLN A 419 21.93 -15.49 25.90
CA GLN A 419 22.64 -14.96 27.07
C GLN A 419 21.73 -15.25 28.27
N ALA A 420 22.03 -16.28 29.06
CA ALA A 420 21.23 -16.58 30.24
C ALA A 420 21.28 -15.38 31.20
N SER A 421 20.14 -14.70 31.39
CA SER A 421 19.98 -13.77 32.50
C SER A 421 20.09 -14.52 33.83
N ALA A 422 20.80 -13.96 34.80
CA ALA A 422 21.00 -14.55 36.12
C ALA A 422 19.75 -14.47 37.03
N LEU A 423 18.59 -14.09 36.49
CA LEU A 423 17.33 -13.96 37.21
C LEU A 423 16.50 -15.24 37.06
N GLY A 424 16.11 -15.86 38.18
CA GLY A 424 15.23 -17.03 38.17
C GLY A 424 13.84 -16.70 37.63
N VAL A 425 13.26 -17.62 36.85
CA VAL A 425 11.90 -17.49 36.30
C VAL A 425 10.91 -18.17 37.24
N HIS A 426 10.01 -17.39 37.84
CA HIS A 426 8.91 -17.95 38.62
C HIS A 426 7.81 -18.48 37.68
N TRP A 427 7.66 -19.80 37.62
CA TRP A 427 6.67 -20.49 36.79
C TRP A 427 5.81 -21.47 37.59
N VAL A 428 4.61 -21.78 37.08
CA VAL A 428 3.72 -22.83 37.62
C VAL A 428 3.16 -23.73 36.52
N ARG A 429 2.65 -24.90 36.88
CA ARG A 429 1.96 -25.80 35.94
C ARG A 429 0.52 -25.34 35.73
N HIS A 430 0.00 -25.53 34.52
CA HIS A 430 -1.40 -25.29 34.21
C HIS A 430 -2.34 -26.02 35.19
N GLY A 431 -3.34 -25.31 35.71
CA GLY A 431 -4.26 -25.79 36.75
C GLY A 431 -3.79 -25.59 38.20
N GLN A 432 -2.61 -25.02 38.42
CA GLN A 432 -2.18 -24.51 39.74
C GLN A 432 -2.50 -23.00 39.86
N PRO A 433 -2.73 -22.46 41.07
CA PRO A 433 -2.89 -21.02 41.27
C PRO A 433 -1.64 -20.25 40.82
N ILE A 434 -1.82 -19.19 40.03
CA ILE A 434 -0.71 -18.44 39.43
C ILE A 434 0.12 -17.65 40.45
N GLY A 435 -0.53 -17.05 41.46
CA GLY A 435 0.16 -16.29 42.51
C GLY A 435 1.02 -15.17 41.95
N SER A 436 2.33 -15.20 42.22
CA SER A 436 3.31 -14.25 41.68
C SER A 436 4.10 -14.79 40.47
N ALA A 437 3.69 -15.92 39.89
CA ALA A 437 4.37 -16.50 38.74
C ALA A 437 4.06 -15.71 37.46
N SER A 438 5.08 -15.47 36.64
CA SER A 438 4.93 -14.78 35.35
C SER A 438 4.75 -15.73 34.17
N VAL A 439 4.82 -17.05 34.41
CA VAL A 439 4.82 -18.09 33.38
C VAL A 439 3.99 -19.28 33.83
N VAL A 440 3.10 -19.77 32.95
CA VAL A 440 2.34 -21.00 33.17
C VAL A 440 2.68 -22.00 32.09
N VAL A 441 3.07 -23.22 32.46
CA VAL A 441 3.42 -24.28 31.51
C VAL A 441 2.28 -25.29 31.40
N ALA A 442 1.74 -25.45 30.19
CA ALA A 442 0.74 -26.44 29.83
C ALA A 442 1.34 -27.48 28.88
N ALA A 443 1.62 -28.67 29.41
CA ALA A 443 2.14 -29.79 28.63
C ALA A 443 1.00 -30.52 27.91
N VAL A 444 1.07 -30.58 26.59
CA VAL A 444 0.10 -31.30 25.77
C VAL A 444 0.16 -32.78 26.12
N PRO A 445 -0.96 -33.41 26.51
CA PRO A 445 -0.96 -34.80 26.93
C PRO A 445 -0.66 -35.69 25.73
N ALA A 446 0.13 -36.76 25.96
CA ALA A 446 0.30 -37.81 24.98
C ALA A 446 -1.06 -38.45 24.65
N ALA A 447 -1.24 -38.83 23.39
CA ALA A 447 -2.47 -39.47 22.93
C ALA A 447 -2.76 -40.77 23.71
N PRO A 448 -3.96 -40.93 24.29
CA PRO A 448 -4.37 -42.20 24.86
C PRO A 448 -4.23 -43.37 23.87
N PHE A 449 -3.87 -44.54 24.42
CA PHE A 449 -3.63 -45.74 23.63
C PHE A 449 -4.87 -46.16 22.83
N GLY A 450 -4.69 -46.44 21.54
CA GLY A 450 -5.75 -46.95 20.65
C GLY A 450 -6.52 -45.90 19.85
N MET A 451 -6.19 -44.61 19.98
CA MET A 451 -6.72 -43.56 19.07
C MET A 451 -5.93 -43.49 17.76
N SER A 452 -6.62 -43.19 16.66
CA SER A 452 -5.96 -42.86 15.39
C SER A 452 -5.24 -41.51 15.48
N ALA A 453 -4.26 -41.26 14.61
CA ALA A 453 -3.54 -39.98 14.60
C ALA A 453 -4.46 -38.75 14.41
N PRO A 454 -5.48 -38.77 13.54
CA PRO A 454 -6.45 -37.67 13.45
C PRO A 454 -7.28 -37.47 14.73
N GLN A 455 -7.70 -38.56 15.40
CA GLN A 455 -8.43 -38.47 16.67
C GLN A 455 -7.57 -37.87 17.78
N ALA A 456 -6.30 -38.27 17.85
CA ALA A 456 -5.32 -37.69 18.75
C ALA A 456 -5.13 -36.19 18.48
N ALA A 457 -5.01 -35.79 17.21
CA ALA A 457 -4.88 -34.39 16.81
C ALA A 457 -6.12 -33.55 17.16
N GLN A 458 -7.32 -34.08 16.91
CA GLN A 458 -8.58 -33.42 17.27
C GLN A 458 -8.69 -33.24 18.80
N SER A 459 -8.38 -34.27 19.58
CA SER A 459 -8.42 -34.24 21.04
C SER A 459 -7.40 -33.26 21.63
N ALA A 460 -6.15 -33.29 21.15
CA ALA A 460 -5.10 -32.39 21.59
C ALA A 460 -5.41 -30.93 21.24
N ALA A 461 -5.84 -30.66 20.00
CA ALA A 461 -6.23 -29.32 19.58
C ALA A 461 -7.42 -28.79 20.38
N ALA A 462 -8.44 -29.61 20.66
CA ALA A 462 -9.59 -29.21 21.48
C ALA A 462 -9.19 -28.91 22.93
N THR A 463 -8.30 -29.71 23.50
CA THR A 463 -7.78 -29.50 24.86
C THR A 463 -7.01 -28.18 24.96
N VAL A 464 -6.09 -27.95 24.02
CA VAL A 464 -5.29 -26.71 24.00
C VAL A 464 -6.15 -25.49 23.69
N LEU A 465 -7.15 -25.61 22.81
CA LEU A 465 -8.13 -24.55 22.57
C LEU A 465 -8.83 -24.13 23.87
N GLY A 466 -9.28 -25.10 24.67
CA GLY A 466 -9.87 -24.85 25.98
C GLY A 466 -8.92 -24.11 26.92
N TRP A 467 -7.66 -24.57 27.04
CA TRP A 467 -6.66 -23.90 27.88
C TRP A 467 -6.37 -22.47 27.44
N VAL A 468 -6.26 -22.23 26.13
CA VAL A 468 -6.03 -20.88 25.59
C VAL A 468 -7.25 -19.99 25.85
N GLN A 469 -8.47 -20.50 25.67
CA GLN A 469 -9.70 -19.75 25.96
C GLN A 469 -9.84 -19.41 27.44
N GLU A 470 -9.60 -20.38 28.33
CA GLU A 470 -9.59 -20.19 29.78
C GLU A 470 -8.52 -19.15 30.19
N TRP A 471 -7.31 -19.26 29.64
CA TRP A 471 -6.23 -18.33 29.89
C TRP A 471 -6.54 -16.91 29.43
N LEU A 472 -7.09 -16.74 28.23
CA LEU A 472 -7.42 -15.41 27.70
C LEU A 472 -8.61 -14.76 28.41
N ALA A 473 -9.48 -15.56 29.03
CA ALA A 473 -10.65 -15.07 29.76
C ALA A 473 -10.35 -14.61 31.20
N ASP A 474 -9.21 -15.02 31.79
CA ASP A 474 -8.84 -14.71 33.17
C ASP A 474 -7.98 -13.43 33.27
N PRO A 475 -8.51 -12.33 33.87
CA PRO A 475 -7.78 -11.07 34.03
C PRO A 475 -6.51 -11.18 34.89
N GLU A 476 -6.40 -12.15 35.79
CA GLU A 476 -5.19 -12.34 36.62
C GLU A 476 -3.97 -12.76 35.79
N THR A 477 -4.20 -13.23 34.56
CA THR A 477 -3.16 -13.75 33.66
C THR A 477 -2.62 -12.71 32.67
N ASP A 478 -3.12 -11.48 32.70
CA ASP A 478 -2.81 -10.44 31.70
C ASP A 478 -1.32 -10.09 31.61
N ASN A 479 -0.60 -10.22 32.73
CA ASN A 479 0.84 -9.94 32.83
C ASN A 479 1.71 -11.21 32.79
N ALA A 480 1.13 -12.36 32.48
CA ALA A 480 1.82 -13.65 32.43
C ALA A 480 1.81 -14.25 31.02
N ARG A 481 2.67 -15.24 30.79
CA ARG A 481 2.73 -15.99 29.52
C ARG A 481 2.30 -17.45 29.71
N LEU A 482 1.45 -17.96 28.83
CA LEU A 482 1.13 -19.38 28.75
C LEU A 482 2.07 -20.06 27.75
N VAL A 483 2.84 -21.02 28.24
CA VAL A 483 3.75 -21.87 27.47
C VAL A 483 3.02 -23.16 27.11
N ILE A 484 2.74 -23.35 25.83
CA ILE A 484 2.24 -24.62 25.31
C ILE A 484 3.45 -25.49 24.99
N TRP A 485 3.55 -26.62 25.69
CA TRP A 485 4.68 -27.53 25.59
C TRP A 485 4.31 -28.79 24.81
N THR A 486 4.93 -28.99 23.65
CA THR A 486 4.81 -30.18 22.80
C THR A 486 6.10 -31.01 22.81
N GLN A 487 6.01 -32.26 22.36
CA GLN A 487 7.18 -33.14 22.23
C GLN A 487 7.23 -33.78 20.85
N GLY A 488 8.27 -33.49 20.08
CA GLY A 488 8.51 -34.07 18.75
C GLY A 488 7.63 -33.52 17.61
N ALA A 489 6.91 -32.41 17.83
CA ALA A 489 6.06 -31.80 16.81
C ALA A 489 6.89 -31.15 15.68
N ALA A 490 7.99 -30.45 16.02
CA ALA A 490 8.84 -29.76 15.06
C ALA A 490 9.65 -30.73 14.19
N ALA A 491 9.86 -31.95 14.66
CA ALA A 491 10.53 -33.03 13.94
C ALA A 491 9.57 -33.89 13.10
N GLY A 492 8.27 -33.56 13.07
CA GLY A 492 7.24 -34.35 12.36
C GLY A 492 6.97 -35.74 12.99
N GLN A 493 7.41 -35.96 14.24
CA GLN A 493 7.22 -37.22 14.96
C GLN A 493 5.88 -37.26 15.71
N ASP A 494 5.36 -36.09 16.09
CA ASP A 494 4.05 -35.94 16.74
C ASP A 494 3.08 -35.13 15.86
N LEU A 495 2.21 -35.84 15.16
CA LEU A 495 1.16 -35.27 14.30
C LEU A 495 0.12 -34.46 15.10
N ALA A 496 -0.15 -34.85 16.35
CA ALA A 496 -1.10 -34.16 17.21
C ALA A 496 -0.51 -32.85 17.73
N GLY A 497 0.76 -32.90 18.17
CA GLY A 497 1.54 -31.71 18.51
C GLY A 497 1.69 -30.74 17.34
N ALA A 498 1.84 -31.22 16.11
CA ALA A 498 1.90 -30.36 14.92
C ALA A 498 0.55 -29.67 14.61
N ALA A 499 -0.57 -30.36 14.84
CA ALA A 499 -1.89 -29.73 14.76
C ALA A 499 -2.08 -28.65 15.84
N VAL A 500 -1.61 -28.92 17.06
CA VAL A 500 -1.57 -27.92 18.14
C VAL A 500 -0.70 -26.72 17.75
N ALA A 501 0.49 -26.95 17.19
CA ALA A 501 1.37 -25.89 16.75
C ALA A 501 0.68 -24.96 15.73
N GLY A 502 -0.05 -25.52 14.77
CA GLY A 502 -0.86 -24.75 13.82
C GLY A 502 -1.93 -23.88 14.50
N LEU A 503 -2.68 -24.43 15.46
CA LEU A 503 -3.65 -23.69 16.27
C LEU A 503 -2.99 -22.53 17.04
N VAL A 504 -1.88 -22.83 17.73
CA VAL A 504 -1.19 -21.87 18.59
C VAL A 504 -0.56 -20.74 17.76
N ARG A 505 -0.02 -21.00 16.57
CA ARG A 505 0.47 -19.94 15.66
C ARG A 505 -0.63 -18.96 15.24
N SER A 506 -1.86 -19.46 15.00
CA SER A 506 -3.02 -18.59 14.78
C SER A 506 -3.34 -17.77 16.03
N ALA A 507 -3.37 -18.42 17.20
CA ALA A 507 -3.64 -17.75 18.47
C ALA A 507 -2.58 -16.69 18.83
N GLN A 508 -1.31 -16.92 18.51
CA GLN A 508 -0.22 -15.96 18.66
C GLN A 508 -0.37 -14.75 17.74
N SER A 509 -0.94 -14.95 16.55
CA SER A 509 -1.25 -13.85 15.63
C SER A 509 -2.41 -12.99 16.15
N GLU A 510 -3.34 -13.60 16.90
CA GLU A 510 -4.48 -12.91 17.54
C GLU A 510 -4.07 -12.25 18.88
N HIS A 511 -3.20 -12.88 19.67
CA HIS A 511 -2.73 -12.41 20.97
C HIS A 511 -1.18 -12.45 21.08
N PRO A 512 -0.46 -11.52 20.42
CA PRO A 512 1.00 -11.47 20.45
C PRO A 512 1.54 -11.35 21.88
N GLY A 513 2.58 -12.13 22.19
CA GLY A 513 3.30 -12.07 23.48
C GLY A 513 2.61 -12.77 24.66
N ARG A 514 1.35 -13.23 24.53
CA ARG A 514 0.62 -13.97 25.58
C ARG A 514 0.89 -15.49 25.56
N LEU A 515 1.31 -16.01 24.42
CA LEU A 515 1.48 -17.45 24.16
C LEU A 515 2.89 -17.74 23.64
N LEU A 516 3.55 -18.75 24.20
CA LEU A 516 4.83 -19.27 23.73
C LEU A 516 4.68 -20.74 23.38
N LEU A 517 5.12 -21.15 22.20
CA LEU A 517 5.15 -22.55 21.79
C LEU A 517 6.57 -23.11 21.98
N VAL A 518 6.68 -24.16 22.80
CA VAL A 518 7.94 -24.87 23.01
C VAL A 518 7.76 -26.31 22.55
N ASP A 519 8.53 -26.71 21.55
CA ASP A 519 8.65 -28.11 21.17
C ASP A 519 9.99 -28.68 21.66
N VAL A 520 9.95 -29.85 22.29
CA VAL A 520 11.14 -30.51 22.79
C VAL A 520 11.35 -31.83 22.08
N ASP A 521 12.55 -32.03 21.55
CA ASP A 521 12.96 -33.32 21.04
C ASP A 521 12.93 -34.36 22.18
N PRO A 522 12.23 -35.50 22.04
CA PRO A 522 12.15 -36.51 23.09
C PRO A 522 13.52 -36.99 23.60
N SER A 523 14.56 -36.92 22.76
CA SER A 523 15.94 -37.29 23.13
C SER A 523 16.64 -36.28 24.03
N ALA A 524 16.11 -35.05 24.18
CA ALA A 524 16.65 -34.02 25.05
C ALA A 524 16.47 -34.32 26.56
N GLY A 525 15.61 -35.28 26.92
CA GLY A 525 15.40 -35.69 28.32
C GLY A 525 14.75 -34.64 29.22
N LEU A 526 14.24 -33.53 28.65
CA LEU A 526 13.52 -32.49 29.37
C LEU A 526 12.04 -32.85 29.48
N TYR A 527 11.56 -33.00 30.72
CA TYR A 527 10.16 -33.23 31.01
C TYR A 527 9.63 -32.12 31.92
N PRO A 528 8.44 -31.57 31.63
CA PRO A 528 7.81 -30.52 32.45
C PRO A 528 7.42 -31.00 33.86
N SER A 529 7.68 -32.27 34.20
CA SER A 529 7.50 -32.85 35.51
C SER A 529 8.67 -32.64 36.49
N TYR A 530 9.84 -32.17 36.05
CA TYR A 530 11.03 -31.95 36.86
C TYR A 530 11.43 -30.47 36.91
N ASP A 531 11.31 -29.84 38.08
CA ASP A 531 11.22 -28.37 38.13
C ASP A 531 12.54 -27.61 37.88
N ALA A 532 13.69 -28.16 38.28
CA ALA A 532 14.98 -27.46 38.24
C ALA A 532 15.57 -27.28 36.82
N ASP A 533 15.40 -28.28 35.95
CA ASP A 533 15.90 -28.24 34.57
C ASP A 533 15.01 -27.34 33.69
N VAL A 534 13.72 -27.26 34.01
CA VAL A 534 12.72 -26.43 33.31
C VAL A 534 12.92 -24.95 33.65
N GLU A 535 13.24 -24.60 34.89
CA GLU A 535 13.45 -23.20 35.30
C GLU A 535 14.63 -22.54 34.56
N THR A 536 15.78 -23.22 34.52
CA THR A 536 16.98 -22.73 33.81
C THR A 536 16.72 -22.60 32.30
N PHE A 537 15.95 -23.54 31.74
CA PHE A 537 15.58 -23.56 30.34
C PHE A 537 14.61 -22.42 29.98
N LEU A 538 13.54 -22.24 30.76
CA LEU A 538 12.54 -21.20 30.51
C LEU A 538 13.17 -19.80 30.58
N ALA A 539 14.15 -19.57 31.46
CA ALA A 539 14.92 -18.34 31.49
C ALA A 539 15.60 -18.06 30.15
N ALA A 540 16.30 -19.05 29.59
CA ALA A 540 17.00 -18.90 28.30
C ALA A 540 16.04 -18.70 27.11
N VAL A 541 14.86 -19.32 27.13
CA VAL A 541 13.87 -19.20 26.05
C VAL A 541 13.10 -17.88 26.10
N LEU A 542 12.74 -17.40 27.28
CA LEU A 542 11.98 -16.15 27.43
C LEU A 542 12.82 -14.92 27.03
N ASP A 543 14.13 -14.97 27.25
CA ASP A 543 15.09 -13.93 26.84
C ASP A 543 15.27 -13.83 25.31
N ALA A 544 14.97 -14.90 24.56
CA ALA A 544 15.24 -14.97 23.12
C ALA A 544 14.23 -14.19 22.24
N ASP A 545 13.12 -13.70 22.81
CA ASP A 545 12.02 -13.01 22.10
C ASP A 545 11.54 -13.75 20.82
N GLU A 546 11.34 -15.06 20.97
CA GLU A 546 10.83 -15.95 19.91
C GLU A 546 9.44 -16.50 20.31
N PRO A 547 8.44 -16.48 19.41
CA PRO A 547 7.11 -17.04 19.67
C PRO A 547 7.09 -18.57 19.63
N GLU A 548 8.06 -19.18 18.94
CA GLU A 548 8.15 -20.62 18.77
C GLU A 548 9.62 -21.05 18.86
N VAL A 549 9.88 -22.01 19.74
CA VAL A 549 11.22 -22.53 19.99
C VAL A 549 11.22 -24.06 19.92
N TRP A 550 12.20 -24.60 19.21
CA TRP A 550 12.48 -26.03 19.19
C TRP A 550 13.76 -26.34 19.96
N VAL A 551 13.71 -27.33 20.84
CA VAL A 551 14.79 -27.69 21.75
C VAL A 551 15.34 -29.05 21.39
N ARG A 552 16.66 -29.13 21.29
CA ARG A 552 17.38 -30.33 20.83
C ARG A 552 18.60 -30.59 21.72
N PRO A 553 19.08 -31.83 21.84
CA PRO A 553 20.40 -32.10 22.41
C PRO A 553 21.49 -31.33 21.65
N ALA A 554 22.48 -30.79 22.37
CA ALA A 554 23.64 -30.17 21.77
C ALA A 554 24.50 -31.22 21.03
N ALA A 555 25.02 -30.87 19.85
CA ALA A 555 25.81 -31.80 19.03
C ALA A 555 27.14 -32.24 19.68
N ASP A 556 27.65 -31.46 20.62
CA ASP A 556 28.86 -31.75 21.42
C ASP A 556 28.56 -32.54 22.70
N GLY A 557 27.28 -32.90 22.95
CA GLY A 557 26.84 -33.61 24.15
C GLY A 557 26.76 -32.74 25.41
N GLY A 558 26.94 -31.41 25.29
CA GLY A 558 27.06 -30.47 26.41
C GLY A 558 25.76 -29.85 26.94
N GLY A 559 24.60 -30.46 26.72
CA GLY A 559 23.29 -29.95 27.19
C GLY A 559 22.23 -29.87 26.09
N VAL A 560 21.40 -28.83 26.12
CA VAL A 560 20.35 -28.56 25.12
C VAL A 560 20.60 -27.24 24.40
N VAL A 561 20.17 -27.15 23.14
CA VAL A 561 20.23 -25.94 22.31
C VAL A 561 18.81 -25.59 21.83
N ALA A 562 18.47 -24.31 21.92
CA ALA A 562 17.21 -23.76 21.44
C ALA A 562 17.36 -23.24 20.00
N PHE A 563 16.36 -23.48 19.16
CA PHE A 563 16.31 -23.06 17.76
C PHE A 563 15.04 -22.24 17.51
N GLY A 564 15.18 -21.14 16.78
CA GLY A 564 14.07 -20.32 16.31
C GLY A 564 13.67 -20.71 14.90
N ARG A 565 12.37 -20.65 14.61
CA ARG A 565 11.80 -21.01 13.32
C ARG A 565 12.02 -19.88 12.30
N ARG A 566 12.49 -20.20 11.09
CA ARG A 566 12.77 -19.25 10.00
C ARG A 566 12.20 -19.75 8.67
N LEU A 567 11.79 -18.82 7.82
CA LEU A 567 11.49 -19.09 6.42
C LEU A 567 12.75 -18.84 5.60
N ALA A 568 13.18 -19.84 4.84
CA ALA A 568 14.35 -19.77 3.97
C ALA A 568 13.92 -19.92 2.51
N ARG A 569 14.64 -19.27 1.59
CA ARG A 569 14.44 -19.51 0.15
C ARG A 569 14.88 -20.94 -0.16
N ALA A 570 14.11 -21.67 -0.95
CA ALA A 570 14.54 -22.97 -1.42
C ALA A 570 15.88 -22.81 -2.17
N GLY A 571 16.95 -23.40 -1.64
CA GLY A 571 18.31 -23.27 -2.16
C GLY A 571 18.46 -23.90 -3.55
N THR A 572 19.45 -23.41 -4.30
CA THR A 572 19.89 -23.96 -5.59
C THR A 572 20.88 -25.12 -5.46
N GLU A 573 21.08 -25.67 -4.25
CA GLU A 573 21.86 -26.89 -4.12
C GLU A 573 21.12 -28.01 -4.86
N GLU A 574 21.80 -28.63 -5.83
CA GLU A 574 21.25 -29.75 -6.56
C GLU A 574 20.84 -30.83 -5.56
N PRO A 575 19.59 -31.33 -5.60
CA PRO A 575 19.20 -32.40 -4.72
C PRO A 575 20.14 -33.60 -4.95
N ASP A 576 20.67 -34.17 -3.86
CA ASP A 576 21.54 -35.35 -3.87
C ASP A 576 20.85 -36.60 -4.50
N THR A 577 19.54 -36.50 -4.75
CA THR A 577 18.70 -37.52 -5.37
C THR A 577 17.99 -36.96 -6.60
N ALA A 578 18.06 -37.70 -7.71
CA ALA A 578 17.29 -37.35 -8.91
C ALA A 578 15.78 -37.34 -8.60
N PRO A 579 15.02 -36.34 -9.06
CA PRO A 579 13.59 -36.26 -8.80
C PRO A 579 12.88 -37.50 -9.35
N THR A 580 12.04 -38.12 -8.52
CA THR A 580 11.27 -39.30 -8.92
C THR A 580 10.21 -38.87 -9.95
N GLU A 581 10.49 -39.06 -11.25
CA GLU A 581 9.51 -38.79 -12.30
C GLU A 581 8.26 -39.67 -12.09
N TRP A 582 7.09 -39.03 -12.14
CA TRP A 582 5.81 -39.75 -12.11
C TRP A 582 5.62 -40.49 -13.44
N ASP A 583 5.30 -41.78 -13.37
CA ASP A 583 4.99 -42.56 -14.57
C ASP A 583 3.77 -41.98 -15.29
N ARG A 584 3.98 -41.49 -16.52
CA ARG A 584 2.94 -40.89 -17.38
C ARG A 584 1.81 -41.87 -17.69
N GLN A 585 2.06 -43.18 -17.60
CA GLN A 585 1.09 -44.25 -17.80
C GLN A 585 0.43 -44.76 -16.51
N GLY A 586 0.91 -44.28 -15.36
CA GLY A 586 0.34 -44.54 -14.05
C GLY A 586 -0.95 -43.76 -13.80
N THR A 587 -1.72 -44.19 -12.79
CA THR A 587 -2.95 -43.47 -12.40
C THR A 587 -2.65 -42.43 -11.33
N VAL A 588 -3.19 -41.22 -11.47
CA VAL A 588 -3.16 -40.15 -10.48
C VAL A 588 -4.54 -39.96 -9.85
N LEU A 589 -4.64 -40.07 -8.52
CA LEU A 589 -5.86 -39.77 -7.77
C LEU A 589 -5.82 -38.32 -7.28
N ILE A 590 -6.83 -37.51 -7.64
CA ILE A 590 -6.98 -36.14 -7.15
C ILE A 590 -8.25 -36.05 -6.30
N THR A 591 -8.10 -35.94 -4.98
CA THR A 591 -9.24 -35.66 -4.09
C THR A 591 -9.48 -34.15 -4.04
N GLY A 592 -10.75 -33.74 -4.09
CA GLY A 592 -11.11 -32.35 -4.41
C GLY A 592 -10.93 -32.02 -5.91
N GLY A 593 -10.74 -33.04 -6.76
CA GLY A 593 -10.41 -32.88 -8.19
C GLY A 593 -11.50 -32.24 -9.07
N THR A 594 -12.71 -32.03 -8.53
CA THR A 594 -13.80 -31.32 -9.22
C THR A 594 -13.92 -29.85 -8.78
N GLY A 595 -13.12 -29.41 -7.81
CA GLY A 595 -13.03 -28.00 -7.41
C GLY A 595 -12.15 -27.20 -8.36
N ALA A 596 -12.16 -25.87 -8.23
CA ALA A 596 -11.42 -24.96 -9.13
C ALA A 596 -9.92 -25.33 -9.25
N LEU A 597 -9.20 -25.39 -8.13
CA LEU A 597 -7.76 -25.74 -8.12
C LEU A 597 -7.50 -27.18 -8.59
N GLY A 598 -8.34 -28.13 -8.18
CA GLY A 598 -8.22 -29.53 -8.60
C GLY A 598 -8.44 -29.72 -10.10
N GLY A 599 -9.33 -28.95 -10.71
CA GLY A 599 -9.58 -28.93 -12.14
C GLY A 599 -8.43 -28.32 -12.93
N GLU A 600 -7.87 -27.18 -12.48
CA GLU A 600 -6.68 -26.59 -13.12
C GLU A 600 -5.46 -27.49 -13.01
N LEU A 601 -5.25 -28.13 -11.86
CA LEU A 601 -4.20 -29.13 -11.70
C LEU A 601 -4.41 -30.32 -12.65
N ALA A 602 -5.64 -30.81 -12.81
CA ALA A 602 -5.93 -31.90 -13.71
C ALA A 602 -5.57 -31.55 -15.18
N ARG A 603 -5.85 -30.32 -15.63
CA ARG A 603 -5.41 -29.83 -16.94
C ARG A 603 -3.90 -29.78 -17.05
N HIS A 604 -3.24 -29.18 -16.07
CA HIS A 604 -1.78 -29.09 -16.04
C HIS A 604 -1.08 -30.46 -16.09
N LEU A 605 -1.59 -31.43 -15.33
CA LEU A 605 -1.03 -32.79 -15.31
C LEU A 605 -1.16 -33.48 -16.67
N VAL A 606 -2.25 -33.24 -17.42
CA VAL A 606 -2.45 -33.83 -18.74
C VAL A 606 -1.67 -33.08 -19.81
N ASP A 607 -1.83 -31.76 -19.89
CA ASP A 607 -1.33 -30.94 -20.99
C ASP A 607 0.18 -30.67 -20.88
N VAL A 608 0.70 -30.48 -19.66
CA VAL A 608 2.12 -30.14 -19.40
C VAL A 608 2.92 -31.36 -18.96
N ARG A 609 2.43 -32.12 -17.96
CA ARG A 609 3.16 -33.30 -17.44
C ARG A 609 2.88 -34.59 -18.24
N GLY A 610 1.90 -34.59 -19.15
CA GLY A 610 1.62 -35.70 -20.06
C GLY A 610 0.95 -36.91 -19.41
N MET A 611 0.33 -36.77 -18.24
CA MET A 611 -0.37 -37.84 -17.53
C MET A 611 -1.58 -38.34 -18.33
N ARG A 612 -1.77 -39.66 -18.38
CA ARG A 612 -2.84 -40.26 -19.21
C ARG A 612 -4.01 -40.84 -18.43
N HIS A 613 -3.88 -41.06 -17.12
CA HIS A 613 -4.93 -41.69 -16.31
C HIS A 613 -5.18 -40.90 -15.03
N LEU A 614 -6.36 -40.31 -14.92
CA LEU A 614 -6.75 -39.50 -13.77
C LEU A 614 -8.03 -40.03 -13.12
N VAL A 615 -8.07 -39.98 -11.80
CA VAL A 615 -9.27 -40.25 -11.00
C VAL A 615 -9.59 -38.99 -10.20
N LEU A 616 -10.70 -38.33 -10.53
CA LEU A 616 -11.15 -37.12 -9.85
C LEU A 616 -12.21 -37.51 -8.81
N MET A 617 -11.88 -37.37 -7.52
CA MET A 617 -12.77 -37.73 -6.42
C MET A 617 -13.26 -36.48 -5.69
N SER A 618 -14.56 -36.42 -5.42
CA SER A 618 -15.18 -35.39 -4.58
C SER A 618 -16.52 -35.86 -4.04
N ARG A 619 -17.06 -35.20 -3.00
CA ARG A 619 -18.38 -35.54 -2.43
C ARG A 619 -19.51 -35.48 -3.48
N ARG A 620 -19.51 -34.46 -4.36
CA ARG A 620 -20.52 -34.31 -5.43
C ARG A 620 -20.25 -35.21 -6.65
N GLY A 621 -19.00 -35.65 -6.84
CA GLY A 621 -18.61 -36.54 -7.93
C GLY A 621 -19.06 -36.02 -9.31
N PRO A 622 -19.69 -36.86 -10.16
CA PRO A 622 -20.18 -36.46 -11.48
C PRO A 622 -21.25 -35.36 -11.46
N ALA A 623 -21.89 -35.11 -10.32
CA ALA A 623 -22.89 -34.04 -10.16
C ALA A 623 -22.24 -32.66 -9.86
N ALA A 624 -20.92 -32.56 -9.77
CA ALA A 624 -20.23 -31.28 -9.57
C ALA A 624 -20.41 -30.35 -10.79
N PRO A 625 -20.71 -29.05 -10.59
CA PRO A 625 -20.84 -28.10 -11.69
C PRO A 625 -19.59 -28.05 -12.57
N GLY A 626 -19.76 -28.09 -13.90
CA GLY A 626 -18.65 -27.98 -14.85
C GLY A 626 -17.78 -29.24 -15.04
N VAL A 627 -17.95 -30.30 -14.24
CA VAL A 627 -17.09 -31.50 -14.32
C VAL A 627 -17.22 -32.25 -15.65
N ALA A 628 -18.42 -32.29 -16.25
CA ALA A 628 -18.62 -32.94 -17.55
C ALA A 628 -17.82 -32.25 -18.66
N ARG A 629 -17.70 -30.91 -18.60
CA ARG A 629 -16.89 -30.13 -19.53
C ARG A 629 -15.40 -30.42 -19.32
N LEU A 630 -14.94 -30.42 -18.07
CA LEU A 630 -13.56 -30.76 -17.70
C LEU A 630 -13.17 -32.16 -18.19
N VAL A 631 -14.03 -33.17 -18.01
CA VAL A 631 -13.77 -34.54 -18.49
C VAL A 631 -13.65 -34.58 -20.02
N ALA A 632 -14.53 -33.87 -20.73
CA ALA A 632 -14.47 -33.79 -22.19
C ALA A 632 -13.20 -33.10 -22.70
N GLU A 633 -12.78 -31.99 -22.05
CA GLU A 633 -11.53 -31.27 -22.32
C GLU A 633 -10.32 -32.19 -22.16
N LEU A 634 -10.19 -32.86 -21.00
CA LEU A 634 -9.07 -33.76 -20.71
C LEU A 634 -9.05 -34.99 -21.63
N ALA A 635 -10.23 -35.51 -22.00
CA ALA A 635 -10.34 -36.61 -22.96
C ALA A 635 -9.89 -36.20 -24.37
N ALA A 636 -10.18 -34.97 -24.79
CA ALA A 636 -9.69 -34.42 -26.07
C ALA A 636 -8.16 -34.29 -26.09
N SER A 637 -7.53 -33.97 -24.95
CA SER A 637 -6.06 -34.00 -24.78
C SER A 637 -5.48 -35.43 -24.67
N GLY A 638 -6.32 -36.47 -24.76
CA GLY A 638 -5.90 -37.87 -24.79
C GLY A 638 -5.74 -38.51 -23.41
N ALA A 639 -6.38 -37.99 -22.35
CA ALA A 639 -6.40 -38.60 -21.03
C ALA A 639 -7.69 -39.40 -20.77
N SER A 640 -7.58 -40.50 -20.02
CA SER A 640 -8.71 -41.26 -19.49
C SER A 640 -9.03 -40.77 -18.08
N VAL A 641 -10.18 -40.11 -17.91
CA VAL A 641 -10.60 -39.52 -16.64
C VAL A 641 -11.79 -40.27 -16.06
N ARG A 642 -11.68 -40.73 -14.81
CA ARG A 642 -12.80 -41.30 -14.06
C ARG A 642 -13.21 -40.36 -12.93
N VAL A 643 -14.47 -39.98 -12.88
CA VAL A 643 -15.01 -39.17 -11.78
C VAL A 643 -15.71 -40.08 -10.79
N GLN A 644 -15.34 -39.98 -9.50
CA GLN A 644 -15.93 -40.77 -8.43
C GLN A 644 -16.55 -39.86 -7.36
N ALA A 645 -17.76 -40.21 -6.94
CA ALA A 645 -18.40 -39.60 -5.78
C ALA A 645 -17.92 -40.32 -4.51
N GLY A 646 -17.49 -39.56 -3.50
CA GLY A 646 -17.12 -40.11 -2.20
C GLY A 646 -16.43 -39.07 -1.32
N ASP A 647 -16.48 -39.29 -0.01
CA ASP A 647 -15.72 -38.52 0.97
C ASP A 647 -14.42 -39.25 1.29
N ALA A 648 -13.29 -38.56 1.25
CA ALA A 648 -11.99 -39.16 1.59
C ALA A 648 -11.82 -39.34 3.11
N ALA A 649 -12.58 -38.60 3.92
CA ALA A 649 -12.62 -38.79 5.38
C ALA A 649 -13.37 -40.06 5.78
N ASP A 650 -14.20 -40.62 4.89
CA ASP A 650 -14.82 -41.93 5.05
C ASP A 650 -13.88 -43.02 4.51
N ARG A 651 -13.29 -43.79 5.43
CA ARG A 651 -12.29 -44.81 5.12
C ARG A 651 -12.84 -45.91 4.21
N ASP A 652 -14.09 -46.33 4.41
CA ASP A 652 -14.70 -47.41 3.62
C ASP A 652 -15.07 -46.91 2.21
N ALA A 653 -15.56 -45.67 2.11
CA ALA A 653 -15.81 -45.03 0.81
C ALA A 653 -14.51 -44.89 0.01
N LEU A 654 -13.42 -44.43 0.64
CA LEU A 654 -12.12 -44.30 0.00
C LEU A 654 -11.54 -45.65 -0.41
N ALA A 655 -11.62 -46.67 0.44
CA ALA A 655 -11.19 -48.03 0.11
C ALA A 655 -11.95 -48.58 -1.10
N SER A 656 -13.27 -48.37 -1.18
CA SER A 656 -14.07 -48.75 -2.35
C SER A 656 -13.62 -48.07 -3.64
N VAL A 657 -13.23 -46.79 -3.56
CA VAL A 657 -12.68 -46.05 -4.71
C VAL A 657 -11.31 -46.64 -5.11
N LEU A 658 -10.41 -46.86 -4.15
CA LEU A 658 -9.06 -47.39 -4.42
C LEU A 658 -9.09 -48.80 -5.04
N VAL A 659 -9.98 -49.68 -4.59
CA VAL A 659 -10.17 -51.02 -5.20
C VAL A 659 -10.58 -50.89 -6.68
N LYS A 660 -11.48 -49.96 -7.02
CA LYS A 660 -11.90 -49.71 -8.41
C LYS A 660 -10.79 -49.13 -9.27
N VAL A 661 -9.85 -48.39 -8.68
CA VAL A 661 -8.67 -47.86 -9.37
C VAL A 661 -7.68 -48.99 -9.66
N ALA A 662 -7.35 -49.80 -8.66
CA ALA A 662 -6.39 -50.91 -8.76
C ALA A 662 -6.79 -51.98 -9.79
N ALA A 663 -8.09 -52.18 -10.03
CA ALA A 663 -8.60 -53.14 -11.02
C ALA A 663 -8.30 -52.80 -12.49
N GLY A 664 -7.81 -51.58 -12.78
CA GLY A 664 -7.51 -51.14 -14.15
C GLY A 664 -6.03 -50.90 -14.45
N ARG A 665 -5.34 -50.18 -13.56
CA ARG A 665 -3.89 -49.82 -13.60
C ARG A 665 -3.42 -49.48 -12.18
N PRO A 666 -2.14 -49.65 -11.83
CA PRO A 666 -1.65 -49.27 -10.51
C PRO A 666 -1.78 -47.76 -10.26
N LEU A 667 -2.08 -47.40 -9.02
CA LEU A 667 -2.04 -46.02 -8.53
C LEU A 667 -0.57 -45.64 -8.34
N THR A 668 -0.15 -44.51 -8.89
CA THR A 668 1.27 -44.07 -8.88
C THR A 668 1.46 -42.74 -8.18
N ALA A 669 0.42 -41.89 -8.14
CA ALA A 669 0.45 -40.66 -7.38
C ALA A 669 -0.92 -40.29 -6.79
N VAL A 670 -0.88 -39.60 -5.65
CA VAL A 670 -2.04 -39.04 -4.97
C VAL A 670 -1.83 -37.54 -4.78
N VAL A 671 -2.83 -36.74 -5.11
CA VAL A 671 -2.90 -35.32 -4.75
C VAL A 671 -4.15 -35.07 -3.91
N HIS A 672 -3.94 -34.57 -2.69
CA HIS A 672 -5.01 -34.22 -1.77
C HIS A 672 -5.27 -32.71 -1.77
N ALA A 673 -6.22 -32.28 -2.60
CA ALA A 673 -6.64 -30.88 -2.73
C ALA A 673 -8.00 -30.58 -2.08
N ALA A 674 -8.59 -31.55 -1.38
CA ALA A 674 -9.84 -31.33 -0.64
C ALA A 674 -9.60 -30.44 0.59
N GLY A 675 -10.61 -29.65 0.95
CA GLY A 675 -10.55 -28.77 2.11
C GLY A 675 -11.88 -28.08 2.38
N VAL A 676 -12.08 -27.67 3.64
CA VAL A 676 -13.19 -26.85 4.10
C VAL A 676 -12.59 -25.74 4.97
N ILE A 677 -13.10 -24.51 4.84
CA ILE A 677 -12.72 -23.38 5.68
C ILE A 677 -13.92 -23.01 6.54
N ASP A 678 -13.68 -22.77 7.83
CA ASP A 678 -14.68 -22.36 8.82
C ASP A 678 -14.01 -21.39 9.81
N ASP A 679 -13.69 -20.19 9.33
CA ASP A 679 -12.90 -19.18 10.07
C ASP A 679 -13.66 -18.72 11.35
N ALA A 680 -12.91 -18.56 12.43
CA ALA A 680 -13.35 -18.04 13.73
C ALA A 680 -12.14 -17.57 14.54
N THR A 681 -12.29 -16.52 15.35
CA THR A 681 -11.25 -16.15 16.35
C THR A 681 -11.11 -17.25 17.39
N VAL A 682 -9.98 -17.32 18.07
CA VAL A 682 -9.71 -18.34 19.09
C VAL A 682 -10.78 -18.35 20.18
N GLU A 683 -11.30 -17.20 20.60
CA GLU A 683 -12.34 -17.11 21.65
C GLU A 683 -13.71 -17.56 21.15
N SER A 684 -13.96 -17.52 19.83
CA SER A 684 -15.25 -17.92 19.22
C SER A 684 -15.20 -19.28 18.52
N LEU A 685 -14.02 -19.90 18.46
CA LEU A 685 -13.82 -21.21 17.87
C LEU A 685 -14.34 -22.30 18.82
N THR A 686 -15.17 -23.21 18.30
CA THR A 686 -15.67 -24.35 19.07
C THR A 686 -14.99 -25.65 18.63
N PRO A 687 -14.89 -26.67 19.51
CA PRO A 687 -14.35 -27.98 19.15
C PRO A 687 -15.04 -28.62 17.95
N GLU A 688 -16.36 -28.42 17.78
CA GLU A 688 -17.12 -28.99 16.67
C GLU A 688 -16.76 -28.34 15.32
N ARG A 689 -16.62 -27.00 15.29
CA ARG A 689 -16.19 -26.27 14.09
C ARG A 689 -14.76 -26.68 13.72
N MET A 690 -13.90 -26.86 14.71
CA MET A 690 -12.53 -27.35 14.49
C MET A 690 -12.51 -28.79 13.96
N ALA A 691 -13.26 -29.72 14.57
CA ALA A 691 -13.31 -31.11 14.13
C ALA A 691 -13.81 -31.26 12.69
N LYS A 692 -14.77 -30.44 12.26
CA LYS A 692 -15.25 -30.40 10.87
C LYS A 692 -14.15 -30.03 9.87
N VAL A 693 -13.28 -29.07 10.19
CA VAL A 693 -12.16 -28.65 9.34
C VAL A 693 -11.04 -29.68 9.34
N LEU A 694 -10.70 -30.22 10.52
CA LEU A 694 -9.72 -31.30 10.64
C LEU A 694 -10.16 -32.53 9.88
N SER A 695 -11.43 -32.94 9.96
CA SER A 695 -11.95 -34.13 9.28
C SER A 695 -11.74 -34.10 7.77
N ALA A 696 -11.99 -32.95 7.13
CA ALA A 696 -11.82 -32.81 5.68
C ALA A 696 -10.35 -32.89 5.21
N LYS A 697 -9.39 -32.74 6.12
CA LYS A 697 -7.95 -32.64 5.85
C LYS A 697 -7.17 -33.79 6.50
N ALA A 698 -7.14 -33.84 7.82
CA ALA A 698 -6.40 -34.80 8.64
C ALA A 698 -6.93 -36.23 8.48
N ASP A 699 -8.23 -36.49 8.71
CA ASP A 699 -8.81 -37.82 8.56
C ASP A 699 -8.70 -38.31 7.11
N ALA A 700 -8.98 -37.45 6.14
CA ALA A 700 -8.84 -37.77 4.72
C ALA A 700 -7.40 -38.13 4.32
N ALA A 701 -6.41 -37.35 4.76
CA ALA A 701 -5.00 -37.60 4.46
C ALA A 701 -4.47 -38.84 5.19
N TRP A 702 -4.91 -39.09 6.42
CA TRP A 702 -4.56 -40.29 7.17
C TRP A 702 -5.14 -41.56 6.52
N ASN A 703 -6.41 -41.53 6.11
CA ASN A 703 -7.01 -42.65 5.38
C ASN A 703 -6.27 -42.90 4.05
N LEU A 704 -5.91 -41.85 3.32
CA LEU A 704 -5.07 -41.97 2.12
C LEU A 704 -3.71 -42.58 2.44
N HIS A 705 -3.07 -42.19 3.54
CA HIS A 705 -1.81 -42.77 3.97
C HIS A 705 -1.94 -44.27 4.27
N GLU A 706 -2.86 -44.68 5.15
CA GLU A 706 -3.03 -46.09 5.54
C GLU A 706 -3.42 -46.98 4.35
N LEU A 707 -4.34 -46.52 3.50
CA LEU A 707 -4.85 -47.34 2.39
C LEU A 707 -3.88 -47.39 1.19
N THR A 708 -2.81 -46.56 1.19
CA THR A 708 -1.82 -46.52 0.11
C THR A 708 -0.38 -46.76 0.58
N GLU A 709 -0.17 -47.16 1.83
CA GLU A 709 1.16 -47.39 2.41
C GLU A 709 1.98 -48.37 1.57
N ASP A 710 1.37 -49.49 1.18
CA ASP A 710 2.01 -50.56 0.39
C ASP A 710 1.94 -50.33 -1.13
N ALA A 711 1.42 -49.19 -1.60
CA ALA A 711 1.15 -48.96 -3.03
C ALA A 711 2.38 -48.51 -3.84
N GLY A 712 3.52 -48.25 -3.20
CA GLY A 712 4.75 -47.85 -3.89
C GLY A 712 4.63 -46.54 -4.68
N LEU A 713 3.91 -45.55 -4.13
CA LEU A 713 3.62 -44.28 -4.81
C LEU A 713 4.89 -43.47 -5.09
N ALA A 714 5.00 -42.94 -6.31
CA ALA A 714 6.02 -41.98 -6.71
C ALA A 714 5.69 -40.54 -6.27
N GLY A 715 4.41 -40.26 -5.96
CA GLY A 715 3.96 -38.94 -5.50
C GLY A 715 2.83 -39.03 -4.47
N PHE A 716 2.95 -38.30 -3.38
CA PHE A 716 1.88 -38.12 -2.39
C PHE A 716 1.90 -36.65 -1.94
N VAL A 717 1.09 -35.83 -2.61
CA VAL A 717 1.13 -34.36 -2.46
C VAL A 717 -0.09 -33.89 -1.69
N LEU A 718 0.13 -33.23 -0.57
CA LEU A 718 -0.88 -32.67 0.32
C LEU A 718 -0.97 -31.17 0.10
N TYR A 719 -2.15 -30.65 -0.25
CA TYR A 719 -2.36 -29.21 -0.35
C TYR A 719 -2.64 -28.65 1.04
N SER A 720 -1.60 -28.07 1.62
CA SER A 720 -1.61 -27.34 2.88
C SER A 720 -1.83 -25.84 2.63
N SER A 721 -1.62 -25.00 3.64
CA SER A 721 -1.78 -23.56 3.60
C SER A 721 -0.65 -22.86 4.33
N ALA A 722 -0.18 -21.75 3.78
CA ALA A 722 0.79 -20.90 4.46
C ALA A 722 0.28 -20.36 5.82
N ALA A 723 -1.03 -20.42 6.09
CA ALA A 723 -1.61 -20.12 7.40
C ALA A 723 -1.12 -21.07 8.52
N ALA A 724 -0.84 -22.34 8.23
CA ALA A 724 -0.24 -23.27 9.21
C ALA A 724 1.22 -22.93 9.52
N VAL A 725 1.92 -22.34 8.54
CA VAL A 725 3.33 -21.97 8.65
C VAL A 725 3.49 -20.60 9.31
N MET A 726 2.73 -19.59 8.89
CA MET A 726 2.91 -18.21 9.33
C MET A 726 2.00 -17.82 10.50
N GLY A 727 0.90 -18.56 10.72
CA GLY A 727 -0.23 -18.09 11.51
C GLY A 727 -1.07 -17.07 10.73
N SER A 728 -2.40 -17.13 10.88
CA SER A 728 -3.30 -16.12 10.34
C SER A 728 -4.46 -15.91 11.29
N PRO A 729 -4.75 -14.66 11.74
CA PRO A 729 -5.86 -14.40 12.63
C PRO A 729 -7.18 -14.96 12.10
N GLY A 730 -7.93 -15.64 12.98
CA GLY A 730 -9.22 -16.23 12.69
C GLY A 730 -9.15 -17.59 11.96
N GLN A 731 -7.96 -18.16 11.75
CA GLN A 731 -7.79 -19.41 11.00
C GLN A 731 -7.32 -20.59 11.88
N GLY A 732 -7.56 -20.56 13.20
CA GLY A 732 -7.05 -21.57 14.14
C GLY A 732 -7.36 -23.02 13.74
N SER A 733 -8.61 -23.30 13.36
CA SER A 733 -9.03 -24.64 12.90
C SER A 733 -8.36 -25.07 11.58
N TYR A 734 -8.22 -24.14 10.64
CA TYR A 734 -7.61 -24.40 9.33
C TYR A 734 -6.09 -24.54 9.44
N ALA A 735 -5.44 -23.73 10.27
CA ALA A 735 -4.01 -23.82 10.57
C ALA A 735 -3.68 -25.13 11.29
N ALA A 736 -4.50 -25.56 12.24
CA ALA A 736 -4.34 -26.86 12.92
C ALA A 736 -4.45 -28.04 11.94
N ALA A 737 -5.48 -28.04 11.09
CA ALA A 737 -5.69 -29.09 10.10
C ALA A 737 -4.54 -29.20 9.08
N ASN A 738 -4.00 -28.07 8.64
CA ASN A 738 -2.88 -28.03 7.70
C ASN A 738 -1.53 -28.33 8.40
N GLY A 739 -1.36 -27.98 9.68
CA GLY A 739 -0.21 -28.39 10.49
C GLY A 739 -0.09 -29.91 10.63
N PHE A 740 -1.23 -30.61 10.74
CA PHE A 740 -1.26 -32.08 10.65
C PHE A 740 -0.79 -32.60 9.28
N LEU A 741 -1.19 -31.96 8.18
CA LEU A 741 -0.76 -32.35 6.83
C LEU A 741 0.75 -32.15 6.64
N ASP A 742 1.27 -31.02 7.11
CA ASP A 742 2.70 -30.69 7.05
C ASP A 742 3.52 -31.78 7.77
N ALA A 743 3.14 -32.12 9.00
CA ALA A 743 3.81 -33.18 9.75
C ALA A 743 3.58 -34.58 9.17
N LEU A 744 2.45 -34.84 8.49
CA LEU A 744 2.24 -36.12 7.80
C LEU A 744 3.20 -36.32 6.63
N ALA A 745 3.61 -35.25 5.95
CA ALA A 745 4.63 -35.33 4.91
C ALA A 745 5.99 -35.73 5.50
N ASP A 746 6.41 -35.09 6.60
CA ASP A 746 7.61 -35.47 7.35
C ASP A 746 7.55 -36.91 7.89
N TYR A 747 6.41 -37.31 8.46
CA TYR A 747 6.16 -38.65 8.99
C TYR A 747 6.33 -39.74 7.92
N ARG A 748 5.87 -39.47 6.68
CA ARG A 748 6.03 -40.36 5.53
C ARG A 748 7.48 -40.41 5.05
N HIS A 749 8.15 -39.26 4.94
CA HIS A 749 9.58 -39.20 4.60
C HIS A 749 10.46 -39.94 5.60
N GLY A 750 10.18 -39.84 6.91
CA GLY A 750 10.87 -40.62 7.94
C GLY A 750 10.72 -42.14 7.79
N ARG A 751 9.74 -42.60 7.01
CA ARG A 751 9.49 -44.01 6.66
C ARG A 751 9.91 -44.36 5.23
N GLN A 752 10.62 -43.46 4.55
CA GLN A 752 11.05 -43.62 3.15
C GLN A 752 9.86 -43.76 2.17
N LEU A 753 8.69 -43.22 2.52
CA LEU A 753 7.53 -43.15 1.65
C LEU A 753 7.45 -41.75 1.02
N ALA A 754 7.02 -41.64 -0.24
CA ALA A 754 6.77 -40.34 -0.86
C ALA A 754 5.75 -39.55 -0.03
N GLY A 755 6.05 -38.29 0.29
CA GLY A 755 5.18 -37.41 1.07
C GLY A 755 5.65 -35.96 0.98
N GLN A 756 4.83 -35.10 0.39
CA GLN A 756 5.14 -33.67 0.28
C GLN A 756 3.90 -32.84 0.62
N SER A 757 4.06 -31.87 1.51
CA SER A 757 3.07 -30.85 1.82
C SER A 757 3.42 -29.54 1.12
N LEU A 758 2.45 -28.95 0.43
CA LEU A 758 2.56 -27.66 -0.24
C LEU A 758 1.72 -26.63 0.55
N ALA A 759 2.39 -25.83 1.37
CA ALA A 759 1.77 -24.77 2.15
C ALA A 759 1.50 -23.54 1.28
N TRP A 760 0.39 -23.59 0.53
CA TRP A 760 0.05 -22.57 -0.46
C TRP A 760 -0.21 -21.19 0.14
N GLY A 761 0.34 -20.17 -0.50
CA GLY A 761 -0.10 -18.79 -0.38
C GLY A 761 -1.48 -18.56 -0.99
N LEU A 762 -1.90 -17.29 -1.01
CA LEU A 762 -3.20 -16.91 -1.56
C LEU A 762 -3.23 -17.12 -3.08
N TRP A 763 -4.27 -17.76 -3.62
CA TRP A 763 -4.52 -17.84 -5.07
C TRP A 763 -5.46 -16.72 -5.52
N ALA A 764 -5.20 -16.13 -6.69
CA ALA A 764 -5.98 -15.04 -7.27
C ALA A 764 -7.37 -15.47 -7.76
N GLN A 765 -7.51 -16.74 -8.17
CA GLN A 765 -8.77 -17.28 -8.67
C GLN A 765 -9.74 -17.54 -7.51
N SER A 766 -10.91 -16.90 -7.56
CA SER A 766 -12.00 -17.14 -6.61
C SER A 766 -12.56 -18.55 -6.78
N SER A 767 -12.29 -19.42 -5.81
CA SER A 767 -12.90 -20.75 -5.66
C SER A 767 -14.15 -20.69 -4.79
N GLU A 768 -15.01 -21.73 -4.78
CA GLU A 768 -16.10 -21.85 -3.79
C GLU A 768 -15.59 -21.70 -2.33
N MET A 769 -14.32 -22.03 -2.08
CA MET A 769 -13.65 -21.96 -0.78
C MET A 769 -13.12 -20.55 -0.45
N THR A 770 -12.81 -19.72 -1.45
CA THR A 770 -12.29 -18.34 -1.29
C THR A 770 -13.32 -17.27 -1.69
N GLY A 771 -14.49 -17.66 -2.19
CA GLY A 771 -15.57 -16.76 -2.62
C GLY A 771 -16.19 -15.91 -1.51
N HIS A 772 -15.92 -16.23 -0.24
CA HIS A 772 -16.30 -15.42 0.93
C HIS A 772 -15.24 -14.36 1.32
N LEU A 773 -14.11 -14.29 0.62
CA LEU A 773 -13.08 -13.26 0.85
C LEU A 773 -13.53 -11.95 0.20
N ASN A 774 -14.21 -11.09 0.98
CA ASN A 774 -14.51 -9.71 0.58
C ASN A 774 -13.22 -8.93 0.24
N GLY A 775 -13.30 -7.89 -0.58
CA GLY A 775 -12.15 -7.05 -0.99
C GLY A 775 -11.30 -6.50 0.16
N THR A 776 -11.89 -6.34 1.35
CA THR A 776 -11.22 -5.95 2.60
C THR A 776 -10.22 -7.02 3.09
N ARG A 777 -10.56 -8.33 3.01
CA ARG A 777 -9.66 -9.43 3.43
C ARG A 777 -8.48 -9.60 2.48
N LEU A 778 -8.70 -9.39 1.18
CA LEU A 778 -7.66 -9.36 0.14
C LEU A 778 -6.68 -8.20 0.34
N SER A 779 -7.20 -7.01 0.67
CA SER A 779 -6.39 -5.83 0.97
C SER A 779 -5.52 -6.02 2.22
N ARG A 780 -6.04 -6.70 3.24
CA ARG A 780 -5.30 -7.07 4.46
C ARG A 780 -4.10 -7.98 4.19
N LEU A 781 -4.28 -9.06 3.41
CA LEU A 781 -3.17 -9.97 3.07
C LEU A 781 -2.07 -9.26 2.27
N ARG A 782 -2.45 -8.37 1.33
CA ARG A 782 -1.51 -7.52 0.59
C ARG A 782 -0.74 -6.56 1.51
N ARG A 783 -1.39 -5.95 2.51
CA ARG A 783 -0.73 -5.12 3.55
C ARG A 783 0.18 -5.94 4.47
N GLY A 784 -0.11 -7.23 4.65
CA GLY A 784 0.75 -8.21 5.31
C GLY A 784 1.93 -8.67 4.46
N GLY A 785 2.12 -8.13 3.25
CA GLY A 785 3.21 -8.51 2.36
C GLY A 785 2.95 -9.80 1.56
N VAL A 786 1.75 -10.38 1.60
CA VAL A 786 1.39 -11.59 0.83
C VAL A 786 0.59 -11.20 -0.40
N GLN A 787 1.08 -11.55 -1.59
CA GLN A 787 0.42 -11.28 -2.87
C GLN A 787 -0.34 -12.51 -3.39
N PRO A 788 -1.45 -12.32 -4.13
CA PRO A 788 -2.17 -13.44 -4.74
C PRO A 788 -1.40 -14.02 -5.94
N LEU A 789 -1.28 -15.35 -5.98
CA LEU A 789 -0.73 -16.15 -7.06
C LEU A 789 -1.72 -16.28 -8.22
N THR A 790 -1.31 -15.98 -9.45
CA THR A 790 -2.10 -16.37 -10.63
C THR A 790 -2.09 -17.90 -10.78
N THR A 791 -3.06 -18.45 -11.51
CA THR A 791 -3.14 -19.90 -11.76
C THR A 791 -1.87 -20.42 -12.43
N GLU A 792 -1.32 -19.68 -13.40
CA GLU A 792 -0.07 -20.02 -14.09
C GLU A 792 1.13 -20.03 -13.12
N GLN A 793 1.24 -19.03 -12.25
CA GLN A 793 2.29 -18.97 -11.22
C GLN A 793 2.17 -20.11 -10.22
N GLY A 794 0.95 -20.43 -9.78
CA GLY A 794 0.68 -21.53 -8.86
C GLY A 794 1.04 -22.89 -9.46
N LEU A 795 0.69 -23.16 -10.72
CA LEU A 795 1.05 -24.41 -11.40
C LEU A 795 2.55 -24.53 -11.66
N ALA A 796 3.23 -23.42 -12.00
CA ALA A 796 4.69 -23.42 -12.12
C ALA A 796 5.39 -23.69 -10.77
N LEU A 797 4.85 -23.16 -9.67
CA LEU A 797 5.33 -23.46 -8.31
C LEU A 797 5.04 -24.90 -7.89
N PHE A 798 3.95 -25.50 -8.35
CA PHE A 798 3.66 -26.92 -8.12
C PHE A 798 4.75 -27.80 -8.76
N ASP A 799 5.15 -27.51 -9.99
CA ASP A 799 6.24 -28.24 -10.66
C ASP A 799 7.58 -28.03 -9.94
N ALA A 800 7.90 -26.79 -9.57
CA ALA A 800 9.13 -26.49 -8.84
C ALA A 800 9.18 -27.18 -7.47
N ALA A 801 8.08 -27.18 -6.71
CA ALA A 801 8.01 -27.81 -5.40
C ALA A 801 8.09 -29.34 -5.48
N THR A 802 7.39 -29.96 -6.44
CA THR A 802 7.46 -31.41 -6.65
C THR A 802 8.83 -31.88 -7.12
N ALA A 803 9.58 -31.03 -7.83
CA ALA A 803 10.96 -31.29 -8.20
C ALA A 803 11.96 -31.10 -7.04
N LEU A 804 11.67 -30.20 -6.09
CA LEU A 804 12.51 -29.95 -4.91
C LEU A 804 12.59 -31.18 -3.99
N GLY A 805 11.52 -31.97 -3.91
CA GLY A 805 11.48 -33.18 -3.08
C GLY A 805 11.54 -32.95 -1.57
N ALA A 806 11.48 -31.70 -1.09
CA ALA A 806 11.38 -31.40 0.34
C ALA A 806 10.03 -31.85 0.91
N PRO A 807 9.96 -32.33 2.17
CA PRO A 807 8.70 -32.74 2.80
C PRO A 807 7.71 -31.58 2.94
N LEU A 808 8.20 -30.38 3.23
CA LEU A 808 7.39 -29.16 3.30
C LEU A 808 7.96 -28.10 2.37
N ALA A 809 7.13 -27.65 1.43
CA ALA A 809 7.42 -26.50 0.59
C ALA A 809 6.35 -25.43 0.77
N VAL A 810 6.76 -24.16 0.78
CA VAL A 810 5.89 -23.01 1.04
C VAL A 810 5.87 -22.11 -0.21
N PRO A 811 5.02 -22.43 -1.21
CA PRO A 811 4.84 -21.59 -2.40
C PRO A 811 3.99 -20.36 -2.07
N VAL A 812 4.63 -19.19 -1.91
CA VAL A 812 3.98 -17.93 -1.55
C VAL A 812 4.67 -16.74 -2.21
N LEU A 813 3.90 -15.77 -2.73
CA LEU A 813 4.45 -14.50 -3.20
C LEU A 813 4.55 -13.51 -2.04
N LEU A 814 5.78 -13.14 -1.67
CA LEU A 814 6.05 -12.15 -0.64
C LEU A 814 6.57 -10.85 -1.24
N ASP A 815 5.93 -9.74 -0.88
CA ASP A 815 6.42 -8.38 -1.11
C ASP A 815 7.32 -7.97 0.08
N LEU A 816 8.59 -8.33 -0.02
CA LEU A 816 9.59 -8.02 1.00
C LEU A 816 9.76 -6.51 1.19
N THR A 817 9.47 -5.67 0.19
CA THR A 817 9.60 -4.21 0.31
C THR A 817 8.56 -3.63 1.27
N THR A 818 7.34 -4.18 1.26
CA THR A 818 6.29 -3.82 2.21
C THR A 818 6.59 -4.36 3.61
N LEU A 819 7.26 -5.52 3.70
CA LEU A 819 7.65 -6.16 4.97
C LEU A 819 8.85 -5.50 5.66
N SER A 820 9.79 -4.92 4.90
CA SER A 820 11.02 -4.31 5.40
C SER A 820 10.92 -2.80 5.67
N ARG A 821 9.70 -2.22 5.73
CA ARG A 821 9.52 -0.78 5.97
C ARG A 821 9.99 -0.36 7.38
N PRO A 822 10.70 0.77 7.52
CA PRO A 822 11.10 1.29 8.84
C PRO A 822 9.91 1.51 9.77
N GLY A 823 10.02 1.09 11.03
CA GLY A 823 8.97 1.26 12.05
C GLY A 823 7.98 0.10 12.19
N ARG A 824 8.10 -0.97 11.40
CA ARG A 824 7.32 -2.21 11.59
C ARG A 824 8.23 -3.34 12.10
N PRO A 825 7.92 -3.99 13.23
CA PRO A 825 8.68 -5.16 13.67
C PRO A 825 8.49 -6.31 12.67
N LEU A 826 9.60 -6.80 12.10
CA LEU A 826 9.60 -7.97 11.22
C LEU A 826 9.32 -9.23 12.05
N PRO A 827 8.29 -10.03 11.72
CA PRO A 827 8.02 -11.30 12.40
C PRO A 827 9.27 -12.19 12.43
N PRO A 828 9.58 -12.88 13.55
CA PRO A 828 10.80 -13.69 13.68
C PRO A 828 11.01 -14.69 12.55
N LEU A 829 9.92 -15.28 12.05
CA LEU A 829 9.92 -16.20 10.92
C LEU A 829 10.55 -15.59 9.65
N LEU A 830 10.38 -14.30 9.38
CA LEU A 830 10.81 -13.62 8.16
C LEU A 830 12.21 -12.97 8.28
N ARG A 831 12.80 -12.95 9.47
CA ARG A 831 14.11 -12.31 9.73
C ARG A 831 15.23 -12.85 8.81
N GLY A 832 15.14 -14.11 8.37
CA GLY A 832 16.10 -14.74 7.46
C GLY A 832 16.04 -14.28 6.00
N LEU A 833 14.99 -13.57 5.57
CA LEU A 833 14.76 -13.19 4.17
C LEU A 833 15.21 -11.77 3.81
N VAL A 834 15.53 -10.95 4.81
CA VAL A 834 15.91 -9.55 4.65
C VAL A 834 17.39 -9.41 4.99
N ALA A 835 18.26 -9.52 3.98
CA ALA A 835 19.68 -9.29 4.17
C ALA A 835 19.96 -7.78 4.35
N GLY A 836 20.69 -7.42 5.41
CA GLY A 836 21.27 -6.07 5.54
C GLY A 836 20.52 -5.07 6.43
N ALA A 837 19.57 -5.48 7.25
CA ALA A 837 19.21 -4.66 8.42
C ALA A 837 20.38 -4.77 9.42
N PRO A 838 21.17 -3.70 9.68
CA PRO A 838 22.12 -3.76 10.78
C PRO A 838 21.30 -3.95 12.05
N ALA A 839 21.45 -5.12 12.68
CA ALA A 839 21.16 -5.30 14.09
C ALA A 839 22.18 -4.43 14.85
N ARG A 840 21.95 -3.10 14.87
CA ARG A 840 22.45 -2.28 15.97
C ARG A 840 21.53 -2.63 17.14
N PRO A 841 22.01 -3.34 18.17
CA PRO A 841 21.24 -3.46 19.39
C PRO A 841 21.00 -2.03 19.88
N THR A 842 19.76 -1.56 19.80
CA THR A 842 19.30 -0.54 20.74
C THR A 842 19.53 -1.16 22.10
N ALA A 843 20.33 -0.50 22.94
CA ALA A 843 20.59 -0.95 24.29
C ALA A 843 19.25 -1.27 24.96
N ALA A 844 18.95 -2.55 25.14
CA ALA A 844 17.93 -2.99 26.05
C ALA A 844 18.40 -2.49 27.42
N GLY A 845 17.70 -1.47 27.94
CA GLY A 845 17.81 -1.13 29.35
C GLY A 845 17.56 -2.40 30.14
N SER A 846 18.56 -2.81 30.91
CA SER A 846 18.54 -3.94 31.82
C SER A 846 17.19 -4.07 32.55
N ALA A 847 16.49 -5.17 32.30
CA ALA A 847 15.29 -5.56 33.02
C ALA A 847 15.67 -6.02 34.44
N THR A 848 15.91 -5.05 35.33
CA THR A 848 15.95 -5.23 36.79
C THR A 848 15.51 -3.94 37.49
N ALA A 849 14.23 -3.56 37.37
CA ALA A 849 13.54 -2.71 38.36
C ALA A 849 12.03 -2.72 38.10
N ALA A 850 11.29 -2.50 39.19
CA ALA A 850 9.83 -2.35 39.35
C ALA A 850 9.07 -1.61 38.22
N PRO A 851 7.74 -1.79 38.10
CA PRO A 851 6.94 -1.15 37.06
C PRO A 851 6.91 0.37 37.27
N ASP A 852 7.72 1.10 36.49
CA ASP A 852 7.36 2.32 35.75
C ASP A 852 8.62 3.09 35.32
N ALA A 853 8.68 3.45 34.02
CA ALA A 853 9.30 4.68 33.45
C ALA A 853 9.54 4.61 31.91
N GLY A 854 8.64 3.97 31.15
CA GLY A 854 8.70 3.98 29.68
C GLY A 854 7.35 3.76 28.96
N GLY A 855 6.23 3.74 29.68
CA GLY A 855 4.88 3.55 29.14
C GLY A 855 4.19 4.85 28.73
N LEU A 856 2.99 4.74 28.15
CA LEU A 856 2.13 5.87 27.77
C LEU A 856 2.01 6.93 28.89
N ALA A 857 1.99 6.50 30.16
CA ALA A 857 1.97 7.37 31.35
C ALA A 857 3.14 8.37 31.40
N ALA A 858 4.37 7.93 31.10
CA ALA A 858 5.56 8.77 31.11
C ALA A 858 5.55 9.77 29.94
N ARG A 859 5.08 9.34 28.76
CA ARG A 859 4.89 10.23 27.60
C ARG A 859 3.84 11.29 27.87
N LEU A 860 2.72 10.93 28.50
CA LEU A 860 1.65 11.86 28.83
C LEU A 860 2.02 12.83 29.95
N ALA A 861 2.96 12.47 30.83
CA ALA A 861 3.47 13.36 31.87
C ALA A 861 4.18 14.61 31.32
N GLU A 862 4.73 14.54 30.10
CA GLU A 862 5.35 15.67 29.39
C GLU A 862 4.33 16.65 28.81
N PHE A 863 3.06 16.25 28.69
CA PHE A 863 1.98 17.07 28.17
C PHE A 863 1.09 17.63 29.30
N PRO A 864 0.60 18.89 29.17
CA PRO A 864 -0.43 19.44 30.04
C PRO A 864 -1.68 18.55 30.06
N PRO A 865 -2.43 18.45 31.18
CA PRO A 865 -3.62 17.60 31.27
C PRO A 865 -4.66 17.81 30.16
N ALA A 866 -4.78 19.04 29.64
CA ALA A 866 -5.70 19.39 28.56
C ALA A 866 -5.31 18.77 27.20
N ASP A 867 -4.03 18.48 26.97
CA ASP A 867 -3.51 18.04 25.66
C ASP A 867 -3.34 16.52 25.57
N ARG A 868 -3.36 15.81 26.73
CA ARG A 868 -3.16 14.35 26.82
C ARG A 868 -4.18 13.55 26.02
N GLU A 869 -5.46 13.93 26.06
CA GLU A 869 -6.53 13.28 25.29
C GLU A 869 -6.26 13.36 23.78
N GLN A 870 -5.83 14.52 23.30
CA GLN A 870 -5.58 14.74 21.88
C GLN A 870 -4.37 13.94 21.38
N GLU A 871 -3.32 13.82 22.19
CA GLU A 871 -2.16 12.99 21.87
C GLU A 871 -2.50 11.49 21.80
N VAL A 872 -3.25 10.97 22.79
CA VAL A 872 -3.70 9.56 22.75
C VAL A 872 -4.68 9.32 21.60
N LEU A 873 -5.52 10.30 21.28
CA LEU A 873 -6.41 10.21 20.13
C LEU A 873 -5.65 10.08 18.81
N GLN A 874 -4.51 10.75 18.64
CA GLN A 874 -3.69 10.56 17.45
C GLN A 874 -3.11 9.14 17.37
N ILE A 875 -2.73 8.54 18.50
CA ILE A 875 -2.29 7.14 18.57
C ILE A 875 -3.42 6.20 18.15
N VAL A 876 -4.62 6.37 18.72
CA VAL A 876 -5.80 5.56 18.37
C VAL A 876 -6.18 5.69 16.89
N ARG A 877 -6.17 6.92 16.36
CA ARG A 877 -6.49 7.19 14.95
C ARG A 877 -5.41 6.64 14.02
N ALA A 878 -4.14 6.72 14.38
CA ALA A 878 -3.04 6.19 13.58
C ALA A 878 -3.11 4.66 13.51
N ALA A 879 -3.38 4.02 14.65
CA ALA A 879 -3.57 2.58 14.73
C ALA A 879 -4.79 2.14 13.88
N ALA A 880 -5.93 2.82 14.00
CA ALA A 880 -7.15 2.51 13.24
C ALA A 880 -6.98 2.76 11.74
N ALA A 881 -6.35 3.88 11.36
CA ALA A 881 -6.06 4.22 9.96
C ALA A 881 -5.26 3.12 9.29
N ALA A 882 -4.24 2.65 9.99
CA ALA A 882 -3.34 1.68 9.43
C ALA A 882 -3.91 0.25 9.39
N VAL A 883 -4.90 -0.09 10.25
CA VAL A 883 -5.67 -1.35 10.16
C VAL A 883 -6.62 -1.33 8.97
N LEU A 884 -7.36 -0.25 8.80
CA LEU A 884 -8.35 -0.08 7.74
C LEU A 884 -7.69 0.18 6.36
N GLY A 885 -6.43 0.65 6.35
CA GLY A 885 -5.64 0.90 5.16
C GLY A 885 -5.79 2.32 4.60
N HIS A 886 -6.11 3.27 5.48
CA HIS A 886 -6.11 4.69 5.19
C HIS A 886 -4.68 5.26 5.12
N ALA A 887 -4.50 6.41 4.48
CA ALA A 887 -3.19 7.00 4.24
C ALA A 887 -2.61 7.65 5.51
N GLY A 888 -3.45 8.02 6.48
CA GLY A 888 -2.99 8.52 7.78
C GLY A 888 -4.11 8.63 8.84
N PRO A 889 -3.76 8.99 10.08
CA PRO A 889 -4.71 9.15 11.20
C PRO A 889 -5.84 10.14 10.90
N GLY A 890 -5.60 11.11 10.03
CA GLY A 890 -6.57 12.13 9.62
C GLY A 890 -7.82 11.56 8.92
N ASP A 891 -7.70 10.39 8.30
CA ASP A 891 -8.80 9.72 7.59
C ASP A 891 -9.76 8.96 8.53
N ILE A 892 -9.38 8.80 9.80
CA ILE A 892 -10.22 8.20 10.84
C ILE A 892 -10.95 9.31 11.56
N ASP A 893 -12.27 9.32 11.47
CA ASP A 893 -13.10 10.25 12.21
C ASP A 893 -13.06 9.91 13.72
N PRO A 894 -12.63 10.84 14.59
CA PRO A 894 -12.52 10.59 16.02
C PRO A 894 -13.85 10.32 16.72
N GLN A 895 -14.98 10.75 16.16
CA GLN A 895 -16.31 10.64 16.76
C GLN A 895 -17.18 9.53 16.14
N ARG A 896 -16.72 8.93 15.03
CA ARG A 896 -17.47 7.88 14.34
C ARG A 896 -17.17 6.50 14.91
N ALA A 897 -18.21 5.68 15.06
CA ALA A 897 -18.06 4.33 15.58
C ALA A 897 -17.16 3.47 14.67
N PHE A 898 -16.26 2.70 15.27
CA PHE A 898 -15.32 1.81 14.59
C PHE A 898 -16.02 0.84 13.60
N ARG A 899 -17.21 0.33 13.95
CA ARG A 899 -18.01 -0.54 13.05
C ARG A 899 -18.40 0.14 11.74
N GLU A 900 -18.75 1.43 11.79
CA GLU A 900 -19.13 2.20 10.61
C GLU A 900 -17.92 2.59 9.75
N LEU A 901 -16.75 2.69 10.37
CA LEU A 901 -15.46 2.86 9.71
C LEU A 901 -14.96 1.55 9.07
N GLY A 902 -15.69 0.45 9.23
CA GLY A 902 -15.38 -0.85 8.62
C GLY A 902 -14.57 -1.79 9.51
N ILE A 903 -14.47 -1.50 10.82
CA ILE A 903 -13.86 -2.43 11.79
C ILE A 903 -14.86 -3.53 12.16
N ASP A 904 -14.52 -4.76 11.78
CA ASP A 904 -15.14 -6.02 12.18
C ASP A 904 -14.40 -6.69 13.37
N SER A 905 -14.85 -7.86 13.81
CA SER A 905 -14.24 -8.56 14.97
C SER A 905 -12.76 -8.91 14.79
N LEU A 906 -12.28 -9.14 13.56
CA LEU A 906 -10.87 -9.46 13.31
C LEU A 906 -10.00 -8.20 13.23
N THR A 907 -10.51 -7.14 12.62
CA THR A 907 -9.81 -5.85 12.54
C THR A 907 -9.83 -5.11 13.89
N ALA A 908 -10.79 -5.39 14.77
CA ALA A 908 -10.78 -4.93 16.16
C ALA A 908 -9.59 -5.50 16.95
N LEU A 909 -9.28 -6.79 16.76
CA LEU A 909 -8.09 -7.44 17.34
C LEU A 909 -6.79 -6.84 16.80
N GLU A 910 -6.70 -6.57 15.49
CA GLU A 910 -5.53 -5.92 14.89
C GLU A 910 -5.31 -4.51 15.45
N LEU A 911 -6.39 -3.73 15.62
CA LEU A 911 -6.35 -2.40 16.24
C LEU A 911 -5.85 -2.47 17.68
N ARG A 912 -6.44 -3.39 18.47
CA ARG A 912 -6.04 -3.63 19.86
C ARG A 912 -4.56 -4.03 19.97
N ASN A 913 -4.08 -4.98 19.17
CA ASN A 913 -2.68 -5.42 19.20
C ASN A 913 -1.71 -4.30 18.87
N ARG A 914 -2.09 -3.40 17.95
CA ARG A 914 -1.30 -2.24 17.58
C ARG A 914 -1.26 -1.20 18.70
N LEU A 915 -2.38 -0.97 19.37
CA LEU A 915 -2.47 -0.09 20.54
C LEU A 915 -1.64 -0.62 21.70
N VAL A 916 -1.69 -1.92 22.01
CA VAL A 916 -0.83 -2.54 23.03
C VAL A 916 0.64 -2.30 22.71
N ALA A 917 1.06 -2.52 21.46
CA ALA A 917 2.45 -2.31 21.03
C ALA A 917 2.90 -0.84 21.12
N GLU A 918 2.03 0.12 20.81
CA GLU A 918 2.35 1.56 20.82
C GLU A 918 2.23 2.20 22.21
N THR A 919 1.38 1.66 23.10
CA THR A 919 1.08 2.25 24.42
C THR A 919 1.75 1.53 25.59
N GLY A 920 2.05 0.24 25.43
CA GLY A 920 2.55 -0.64 26.49
C GLY A 920 1.50 -1.02 27.54
N LEU A 921 0.22 -0.70 27.33
CA LEU A 921 -0.87 -1.04 28.23
C LEU A 921 -1.40 -2.47 27.97
N SER A 922 -1.84 -3.17 29.02
CA SER A 922 -2.66 -4.38 28.85
C SER A 922 -4.09 -3.95 28.50
N LEU A 923 -4.59 -4.36 27.33
CA LEU A 923 -5.92 -3.98 26.85
C LEU A 923 -6.78 -5.22 26.58
N PRO A 924 -8.04 -5.27 27.03
CA PRO A 924 -8.92 -6.43 26.83
C PRO A 924 -9.30 -6.61 25.34
N ALA A 925 -9.69 -7.83 24.95
CA ALA A 925 -10.11 -8.13 23.57
C ALA A 925 -11.43 -7.44 23.18
N THR A 926 -12.25 -7.06 24.15
CA THR A 926 -13.52 -6.34 23.97
C THR A 926 -13.37 -4.82 23.83
N LEU A 927 -12.15 -4.27 23.94
CA LEU A 927 -11.86 -2.83 24.01
C LEU A 927 -12.60 -1.99 22.95
N VAL A 928 -12.60 -2.42 21.70
CA VAL A 928 -13.23 -1.72 20.57
C VAL A 928 -14.77 -1.80 20.61
N PHE A 929 -15.32 -2.76 21.36
CA PHE A 929 -16.76 -2.87 21.59
C PHE A 929 -17.22 -2.10 22.82
N ASP A 930 -16.39 -2.09 23.87
CA ASP A 930 -16.64 -1.35 25.11
C ASP A 930 -16.51 0.16 24.89
N TYR A 931 -15.58 0.57 24.01
CA TYR A 931 -15.36 1.95 23.58
C TYR A 931 -15.43 2.04 22.05
N PRO A 932 -16.65 2.09 21.48
CA PRO A 932 -16.87 1.96 20.05
C PRO A 932 -16.41 3.17 19.24
N VAL A 933 -16.03 4.27 19.88
CA VAL A 933 -15.63 5.52 19.23
C VAL A 933 -14.15 5.85 19.55
N PRO A 934 -13.31 6.25 18.57
CA PRO A 934 -11.89 6.54 18.81
C PRO A 934 -11.60 7.55 19.92
N LEU A 935 -12.45 8.58 20.07
CA LEU A 935 -12.34 9.58 21.12
C LEU A 935 -12.63 9.02 22.52
N GLU A 936 -13.66 8.18 22.65
CA GLU A 936 -13.99 7.50 23.90
C GLU A 936 -12.87 6.52 24.30
N LEU A 937 -12.34 5.79 23.32
CA LEU A 937 -11.21 4.91 23.52
C LEU A 937 -9.96 5.69 23.97
N ALA A 938 -9.69 6.84 23.35
CA ALA A 938 -8.56 7.69 23.75
C ALA A 938 -8.69 8.19 25.21
N ARG A 939 -9.90 8.61 25.62
CA ARG A 939 -10.19 8.99 27.02
C ARG A 939 -9.97 7.84 27.99
N HIS A 940 -10.45 6.65 27.64
CA HIS A 940 -10.24 5.46 28.45
C HIS A 940 -8.74 5.15 28.60
N LEU A 941 -7.97 5.17 27.52
CA LEU A 941 -6.52 4.95 27.56
C LEU A 941 -5.77 6.01 28.38
N VAL A 942 -6.18 7.28 28.35
CA VAL A 942 -5.63 8.32 29.24
C VAL A 942 -5.96 7.99 30.71
N THR A 943 -7.17 7.50 30.98
CA THR A 943 -7.63 7.15 32.34
C THR A 943 -6.85 5.95 32.88
N GLU A 944 -6.68 4.90 32.07
CA GLU A 944 -5.87 3.72 32.39
C GLU A 944 -4.39 4.08 32.60
N ALA A 945 -3.84 4.97 31.78
CA ALA A 945 -2.43 5.37 31.89
C ALA A 945 -2.14 6.36 33.04
N CYS A 946 -3.10 7.21 33.42
CA CYS A 946 -2.87 8.30 34.39
C CYS A 946 -3.58 8.12 35.74
N GLY A 947 -4.51 7.16 35.87
CA GLY A 947 -5.17 6.81 37.14
C GLY A 947 -6.14 7.87 37.69
N THR A 948 -6.65 8.79 36.86
CA THR A 948 -7.52 9.90 37.30
C THR A 948 -8.95 9.76 36.79
N ALA A 949 -9.90 9.51 37.69
CA ALA A 949 -11.33 9.54 37.40
C ALA A 949 -11.97 10.80 37.99
N GLU A 950 -12.61 11.62 37.15
CA GLU A 950 -13.82 12.40 37.51
C GLU A 950 -14.62 12.76 36.22
N PRO A 951 -15.95 12.61 36.19
CA PRO A 951 -16.78 13.01 35.05
C PRO A 951 -17.27 14.45 35.18
N LEU A 952 -17.05 15.28 34.14
CA LEU A 952 -17.66 16.60 33.97
C LEU A 952 -19.01 16.48 33.26
N GLY A 953 -20.06 17.07 33.85
CA GLY A 953 -21.44 16.99 33.39
C GLY A 953 -21.72 17.82 32.13
N GLU A 954 -22.48 17.21 31.20
CA GLU A 954 -23.05 17.87 30.03
C GLU A 954 -24.33 18.65 30.38
N SER A 955 -24.44 19.87 29.87
CA SER A 955 -25.69 20.64 29.82
C SER A 955 -26.16 20.70 28.36
N ALA A 956 -27.28 20.05 28.06
CA ALA A 956 -27.92 20.07 26.74
C ALA A 956 -29.14 21.03 26.74
N VAL A 957 -29.25 21.85 25.70
CA VAL A 957 -30.41 22.72 25.40
C VAL A 957 -31.52 21.86 24.75
N PRO A 958 -32.81 22.01 25.10
CA PRO A 958 -33.84 21.07 24.67
C PRO A 958 -34.29 21.29 23.22
N ALA A 959 -34.40 20.19 22.46
CA ALA A 959 -34.97 20.15 21.12
C ALA A 959 -36.50 20.31 21.14
N VAL A 960 -37.03 21.22 20.31
CA VAL A 960 -38.47 21.42 20.11
C VAL A 960 -38.94 20.54 18.94
N ARG A 961 -39.92 19.66 19.17
CA ARG A 961 -40.59 18.91 18.10
C ARG A 961 -41.71 19.75 17.49
N VAL A 962 -41.66 19.95 16.18
CA VAL A 962 -42.65 20.71 15.41
C VAL A 962 -43.62 19.75 14.69
N GLY A 963 -44.89 20.15 14.53
CA GLY A 963 -45.92 19.33 13.86
C GLY A 963 -45.70 19.19 12.35
N THR A 964 -46.15 18.08 11.77
CA THR A 964 -45.89 17.69 10.36
C THR A 964 -46.47 18.63 9.29
N ASP A 965 -47.37 19.54 9.67
CA ASP A 965 -48.06 20.51 8.80
C ASP A 965 -47.50 21.94 8.89
N GLU A 966 -46.41 22.18 9.62
CA GLU A 966 -45.83 23.53 9.73
C GLU A 966 -45.05 23.93 8.46
N PRO A 967 -45.24 25.16 7.94
CA PRO A 967 -44.48 25.67 6.80
C PRO A 967 -42.98 25.79 7.11
N VAL A 968 -42.11 25.38 6.18
CA VAL A 968 -40.66 25.59 6.28
C VAL A 968 -40.34 27.05 5.95
N ALA A 969 -39.67 27.75 6.86
CA ALA A 969 -39.22 29.12 6.66
C ALA A 969 -37.79 29.15 6.08
N ILE A 970 -37.58 29.98 5.05
CA ILE A 970 -36.23 30.35 4.60
C ILE A 970 -35.84 31.59 5.40
N VAL A 971 -34.90 31.43 6.33
CA VAL A 971 -34.50 32.50 7.26
C VAL A 971 -33.24 33.25 6.85
N GLY A 972 -32.48 32.73 5.88
CA GLY A 972 -31.34 33.42 5.27
C GLY A 972 -30.95 32.78 3.93
N ILE A 973 -30.26 33.55 3.08
CA ILE A 973 -29.85 33.13 1.73
C ILE A 973 -28.47 33.68 1.35
N GLY A 974 -27.59 32.80 0.87
CA GLY A 974 -26.33 33.15 0.23
C GLY A 974 -26.34 32.68 -1.22
N CYS A 975 -25.87 33.49 -2.16
CA CYS A 975 -25.80 33.08 -3.57
C CYS A 975 -24.74 33.83 -4.36
N ARG A 976 -24.15 33.15 -5.36
CA ARG A 976 -23.20 33.72 -6.30
C ARG A 976 -23.56 33.32 -7.72
N PHE A 977 -23.75 34.31 -8.60
CA PHE A 977 -24.14 34.10 -9.99
C PHE A 977 -23.22 34.87 -10.97
N PRO A 978 -23.13 34.42 -12.25
CA PRO A 978 -22.44 35.17 -13.29
C PRO A 978 -22.92 36.61 -13.40
N GLY A 979 -22.06 37.51 -13.93
CA GLY A 979 -22.38 38.94 -14.04
C GLY A 979 -22.10 39.77 -12.76
N GLY A 980 -21.31 39.23 -11.83
CA GLY A 980 -20.87 39.93 -10.62
C GLY A 980 -21.90 39.98 -9.50
N ALA A 981 -22.89 39.07 -9.50
CA ALA A 981 -23.86 38.96 -8.43
C ALA A 981 -23.28 38.10 -7.28
N GLU A 982 -22.70 38.75 -6.28
CA GLU A 982 -22.08 38.12 -5.09
C GLU A 982 -23.04 38.00 -3.89
N GLY A 983 -24.35 38.07 -4.12
CA GLY A 983 -25.36 37.94 -3.07
C GLY A 983 -26.80 38.19 -3.57
N PRO A 984 -27.81 38.05 -2.69
CA PRO A 984 -29.23 38.16 -3.04
C PRO A 984 -29.60 39.49 -3.70
N GLU A 985 -29.10 40.63 -3.21
CA GLU A 985 -29.35 41.94 -3.80
C GLU A 985 -28.67 42.12 -5.16
N GLY A 986 -27.50 41.48 -5.35
CA GLY A 986 -26.82 41.42 -6.64
C GLY A 986 -27.65 40.66 -7.66
N PHE A 987 -28.18 39.49 -7.27
CA PHE A 987 -29.07 38.68 -8.09
C PHE A 987 -30.35 39.45 -8.46
N TRP A 988 -31.02 40.07 -7.49
CA TRP A 988 -32.24 40.84 -7.77
C TRP A 988 -32.01 42.04 -8.68
N ARG A 989 -30.87 42.73 -8.56
CA ARG A 989 -30.49 43.80 -9.50
C ARG A 989 -30.30 43.27 -10.92
N LEU A 990 -29.70 42.09 -11.07
CA LEU A 990 -29.50 41.45 -12.37
C LEU A 990 -30.84 41.10 -13.02
N VAL A 991 -31.76 40.50 -12.26
CA VAL A 991 -33.10 40.14 -12.72
C VAL A 991 -33.94 41.38 -13.05
N ALA A 992 -34.00 42.36 -12.14
CA ALA A 992 -34.79 43.58 -12.33
C ALA A 992 -34.25 44.46 -13.48
N GLY A 993 -32.94 44.43 -13.71
CA GLY A 993 -32.28 45.15 -14.80
C GLY A 993 -32.37 44.45 -16.16
N GLY A 994 -32.81 43.18 -16.22
CA GLY A 994 -32.77 42.39 -17.45
C GLY A 994 -31.36 42.21 -18.01
N SER A 995 -30.35 42.22 -17.14
CA SER A 995 -28.94 42.22 -17.53
C SER A 995 -28.49 40.86 -18.06
N ASP A 996 -27.77 40.87 -19.18
CA ASP A 996 -27.16 39.66 -19.76
C ASP A 996 -25.84 39.31 -19.05
N ALA A 997 -25.76 38.10 -18.51
CA ALA A 997 -24.63 37.62 -17.72
C ALA A 997 -23.68 36.69 -18.51
N MET A 998 -23.86 36.58 -19.83
CA MET A 998 -22.99 35.77 -20.70
C MET A 998 -21.66 36.48 -20.97
N ALA A 999 -20.55 35.76 -20.78
CA ALA A 999 -19.20 36.24 -21.01
C ALA A 999 -18.39 35.26 -21.87
N GLY A 1000 -17.23 35.69 -22.38
CA GLY A 1000 -16.29 34.80 -23.06
C GLY A 1000 -15.70 33.74 -22.12
N PHE A 1001 -15.05 32.72 -22.68
CA PHE A 1001 -14.41 31.67 -21.89
C PHE A 1001 -13.35 32.19 -20.88
N PRO A 1002 -13.23 31.55 -19.71
CA PRO A 1002 -12.39 32.02 -18.63
C PRO A 1002 -10.90 31.87 -18.97
N SER A 1003 -10.14 32.96 -18.94
CA SER A 1003 -8.69 32.96 -19.15
C SER A 1003 -7.90 32.56 -17.90
N ASN A 1004 -8.53 32.56 -16.73
CA ASN A 1004 -7.90 32.36 -15.42
C ASN A 1004 -7.90 30.90 -14.94
N ARG A 1005 -8.43 29.95 -15.72
CA ARG A 1005 -8.55 28.52 -15.38
C ARG A 1005 -7.53 27.62 -16.09
N GLY A 1006 -6.69 28.18 -16.97
CA GLY A 1006 -5.68 27.43 -17.72
C GLY A 1006 -6.25 26.59 -18.87
N TRP A 1007 -7.41 26.98 -19.42
CA TRP A 1007 -7.97 26.33 -20.61
C TRP A 1007 -7.08 26.62 -21.82
N ASP A 1008 -6.72 25.58 -22.58
CA ASP A 1008 -6.06 25.75 -23.88
C ASP A 1008 -7.10 26.15 -24.93
N LEU A 1009 -7.44 27.45 -24.95
CA LEU A 1009 -8.44 27.99 -25.86
C LEU A 1009 -8.01 27.90 -27.34
N ALA A 1010 -6.71 27.82 -27.62
CA ALA A 1010 -6.17 27.75 -28.97
C ALA A 1010 -6.18 26.32 -29.53
N GLY A 1011 -6.05 25.31 -28.68
CA GLY A 1011 -6.11 23.89 -29.02
C GLY A 1011 -7.51 23.26 -28.98
N LEU A 1012 -8.57 24.03 -28.68
CA LEU A 1012 -9.94 23.50 -28.71
C LEU A 1012 -10.32 23.12 -30.15
N PRO A 1013 -10.90 21.92 -30.37
CA PRO A 1013 -11.33 21.50 -31.70
C PRO A 1013 -12.42 22.42 -32.24
N ASP A 1014 -12.29 22.84 -33.50
CA ASP A 1014 -13.34 23.56 -34.22
C ASP A 1014 -14.55 22.62 -34.39
N LEU A 1015 -15.65 22.91 -33.68
CA LEU A 1015 -16.91 22.16 -33.75
C LEU A 1015 -17.97 22.99 -34.49
N GLU A 1016 -18.52 22.43 -35.57
CA GLU A 1016 -19.56 23.06 -36.41
C GLU A 1016 -20.96 22.49 -36.09
N PRO A 1017 -21.99 23.33 -35.91
CA PRO A 1017 -23.39 22.93 -35.97
C PRO A 1017 -23.76 22.65 -37.43
N GLY A 1018 -24.36 21.49 -37.70
CA GLY A 1018 -24.54 20.99 -39.08
C GLY A 1018 -25.48 21.80 -39.98
N ASP A 1019 -25.30 21.56 -41.29
CA ASP A 1019 -26.07 21.86 -42.52
C ASP A 1019 -26.55 23.29 -42.86
N ASP A 1020 -26.35 24.31 -42.03
CA ASP A 1020 -26.55 25.71 -42.46
C ASP A 1020 -25.27 26.56 -42.23
N GLU A 1021 -24.65 26.97 -43.35
CA GLU A 1021 -23.57 27.97 -43.50
C GLU A 1021 -22.60 28.19 -42.31
N GLY A 1022 -21.64 27.27 -42.09
CA GLY A 1022 -20.33 27.56 -41.45
C GLY A 1022 -20.32 28.22 -40.06
N ALA A 1023 -21.45 28.22 -39.34
CA ALA A 1023 -21.63 29.01 -38.13
C ALA A 1023 -21.03 28.30 -36.91
N ARG A 1024 -19.80 28.62 -36.50
CA ARG A 1024 -19.16 28.04 -35.29
C ARG A 1024 -20.00 28.28 -34.03
N TYR A 1025 -19.98 27.34 -33.06
CA TYR A 1025 -20.55 27.60 -31.74
C TYR A 1025 -19.87 28.82 -31.08
N ALA A 1026 -20.64 29.77 -30.56
CA ALA A 1026 -20.10 30.92 -29.87
C ALA A 1026 -19.32 30.50 -28.60
N PRO A 1027 -18.10 31.01 -28.38
CA PRO A 1027 -17.26 30.69 -27.22
C PRO A 1027 -17.67 31.51 -25.99
N VAL A 1028 -18.96 31.44 -25.62
CA VAL A 1028 -19.56 32.20 -24.51
C VAL A 1028 -20.22 31.27 -23.50
N GLY A 1029 -20.29 31.70 -22.25
CA GLY A 1029 -20.88 30.98 -21.13
C GLY A 1029 -21.14 31.89 -19.91
N GLY A 1030 -21.88 31.40 -18.93
CA GLY A 1030 -22.00 32.05 -17.62
C GLY A 1030 -20.89 31.57 -16.70
N PHE A 1031 -19.94 32.44 -16.36
CA PHE A 1031 -18.79 32.10 -15.53
C PHE A 1031 -18.71 32.96 -14.26
N LEU A 1032 -18.23 32.35 -13.18
CA LEU A 1032 -17.77 33.06 -11.98
C LEU A 1032 -16.29 33.42 -12.15
N ASP A 1033 -15.98 34.71 -12.18
CA ASP A 1033 -14.59 35.19 -12.35
C ASP A 1033 -13.71 34.85 -11.14
N SER A 1034 -14.27 34.98 -9.94
CA SER A 1034 -13.62 34.72 -8.65
C SER A 1034 -13.61 33.24 -8.23
N ALA A 1035 -13.92 32.29 -9.12
CA ALA A 1035 -13.96 30.86 -8.79
C ALA A 1035 -12.63 30.30 -8.26
N GLY A 1036 -11.51 30.96 -8.54
CA GLY A 1036 -10.19 30.55 -8.04
C GLY A 1036 -9.79 31.20 -6.72
N GLU A 1037 -10.60 32.10 -6.16
CA GLU A 1037 -10.32 32.87 -4.94
C GLU A 1037 -10.95 32.21 -3.72
N PHE A 1038 -10.27 32.23 -2.57
CA PHE A 1038 -10.76 31.64 -1.31
C PHE A 1038 -9.96 32.16 -0.09
N ASP A 1039 -10.61 32.31 1.06
CA ASP A 1039 -9.92 32.61 2.35
C ASP A 1039 -9.62 31.32 3.12
N ALA A 1040 -8.47 30.72 2.82
CA ALA A 1040 -8.09 29.44 3.41
C ALA A 1040 -7.83 29.55 4.92
N GLU A 1041 -7.19 30.63 5.37
CA GLU A 1041 -6.82 30.85 6.78
C GLU A 1041 -8.07 30.97 7.66
N PHE A 1042 -9.09 31.68 7.20
CA PHE A 1042 -10.35 31.86 7.93
C PHE A 1042 -11.03 30.52 8.27
N PHE A 1043 -11.04 29.57 7.33
CA PHE A 1043 -11.62 28.24 7.53
C PHE A 1043 -10.65 27.22 8.15
N GLY A 1044 -9.45 27.65 8.57
CA GLY A 1044 -8.42 26.77 9.14
C GLY A 1044 -7.82 25.79 8.12
N ILE A 1045 -7.89 26.12 6.83
CA ILE A 1045 -7.43 25.29 5.72
C ILE A 1045 -6.04 25.77 5.31
N SER A 1046 -5.09 24.84 5.17
CA SER A 1046 -3.75 25.23 4.72
C SER A 1046 -3.75 25.67 3.25
N PRO A 1047 -2.88 26.61 2.83
CA PRO A 1047 -2.76 27.01 1.42
C PRO A 1047 -2.54 25.83 0.46
N ARG A 1048 -1.88 24.78 0.96
CA ARG A 1048 -1.63 23.53 0.22
C ARG A 1048 -2.91 22.73 -0.02
N GLU A 1049 -3.74 22.60 0.99
CA GLU A 1049 -5.03 21.94 0.89
C GLU A 1049 -6.01 22.76 0.05
N ALA A 1050 -6.06 24.08 0.26
CA ALA A 1050 -6.89 24.99 -0.55
C ALA A 1050 -6.58 24.88 -2.04
N LEU A 1051 -5.30 24.76 -2.43
CA LEU A 1051 -4.90 24.50 -3.82
C LEU A 1051 -5.45 23.16 -4.36
N GLY A 1052 -5.51 22.14 -3.50
CA GLY A 1052 -6.04 20.81 -3.79
C GLY A 1052 -7.57 20.72 -3.85
N MET A 1053 -8.28 21.64 -3.20
CA MET A 1053 -9.73 21.66 -3.12
C MET A 1053 -10.39 22.08 -4.43
N ASP A 1054 -11.47 21.42 -4.82
CA ASP A 1054 -12.36 21.86 -5.88
C ASP A 1054 -12.94 23.23 -5.51
N PRO A 1055 -12.86 24.23 -6.40
CA PRO A 1055 -13.54 25.53 -6.27
C PRO A 1055 -14.97 25.45 -5.74
N GLN A 1056 -15.72 24.42 -6.12
CA GLN A 1056 -17.08 24.20 -5.66
C GLN A 1056 -17.17 24.04 -4.13
N GLN A 1057 -16.23 23.33 -3.51
CA GLN A 1057 -16.19 23.16 -2.05
C GLN A 1057 -15.85 24.46 -1.33
N ARG A 1058 -14.95 25.26 -1.91
CA ARG A 1058 -14.54 26.57 -1.38
C ARG A 1058 -15.71 27.55 -1.39
N LEU A 1059 -16.41 27.63 -2.52
CA LEU A 1059 -17.59 28.48 -2.67
C LEU A 1059 -18.72 28.07 -1.73
N LEU A 1060 -18.93 26.76 -1.51
CA LEU A 1060 -19.94 26.29 -0.55
C LEU A 1060 -19.65 26.76 0.88
N LEU A 1061 -18.39 26.72 1.33
CA LEU A 1061 -18.00 27.18 2.67
C LEU A 1061 -18.34 28.66 2.87
N GLU A 1062 -17.92 29.50 1.93
CA GLU A 1062 -18.17 30.95 1.99
C GLU A 1062 -19.66 31.27 1.89
N THR A 1063 -20.37 30.62 0.96
CA THR A 1063 -21.80 30.88 0.72
C THR A 1063 -22.68 30.40 1.89
N CYS A 1064 -22.33 29.28 2.53
CA CYS A 1064 -23.03 28.80 3.73
C CYS A 1064 -22.81 29.73 4.92
N TRP A 1065 -21.61 30.30 5.05
CA TRP A 1065 -21.33 31.32 6.07
C TRP A 1065 -22.17 32.59 5.84
N GLU A 1066 -22.15 33.11 4.61
CA GLU A 1066 -22.94 34.29 4.21
C GLU A 1066 -24.44 34.07 4.46
N ALA A 1067 -24.97 32.87 4.18
CA ALA A 1067 -26.38 32.54 4.42
C ALA A 1067 -26.76 32.56 5.91
N LEU A 1068 -25.83 32.18 6.80
CA LEU A 1068 -26.04 32.25 8.25
C LEU A 1068 -25.97 33.69 8.76
N GLU A 1069 -25.06 34.51 8.23
CA GLU A 1069 -24.97 35.93 8.56
C GLU A 1069 -26.22 36.70 8.09
N ASP A 1070 -26.73 36.41 6.90
CA ASP A 1070 -27.99 36.96 6.39
C ASP A 1070 -29.18 36.59 7.28
N ALA A 1071 -29.17 35.38 7.87
CA ALA A 1071 -30.15 34.95 8.87
C ALA A 1071 -29.99 35.62 10.24
N GLY A 1072 -28.94 36.41 10.46
CA GLY A 1072 -28.58 36.97 11.78
C GLY A 1072 -28.13 35.92 12.78
N ILE A 1073 -27.68 34.75 12.31
CA ILE A 1073 -27.21 33.63 13.14
C ILE A 1073 -25.68 33.68 13.21
N THR A 1074 -25.14 33.83 14.41
CA THR A 1074 -23.69 33.71 14.63
C THR A 1074 -23.24 32.28 14.33
N PRO A 1075 -22.38 32.02 13.32
CA PRO A 1075 -22.10 30.64 12.91
C PRO A 1075 -21.55 29.73 14.02
N GLY A 1076 -20.77 30.31 14.95
CA GLY A 1076 -20.26 29.58 16.12
C GLY A 1076 -21.32 29.13 17.13
N SER A 1077 -22.52 29.73 17.14
CA SER A 1077 -23.60 29.33 18.07
C SER A 1077 -24.30 28.03 17.66
N LEU A 1078 -24.08 27.56 16.43
CA LEU A 1078 -24.65 26.29 15.93
C LEU A 1078 -23.74 25.09 16.19
N ARG A 1079 -22.53 25.31 16.72
CA ARG A 1079 -21.60 24.22 17.03
C ARG A 1079 -22.21 23.25 18.05
N GLY A 1080 -22.21 21.96 17.72
CA GLY A 1080 -22.79 20.89 18.54
C GLY A 1080 -24.30 20.71 18.39
N THR A 1081 -24.98 21.52 17.58
CA THR A 1081 -26.42 21.39 17.30
C THR A 1081 -26.69 20.35 16.20
N ASP A 1082 -27.93 19.88 16.13
CA ASP A 1082 -28.43 18.95 15.10
C ASP A 1082 -28.64 19.62 13.72
N THR A 1083 -28.00 20.77 13.44
CA THR A 1083 -28.14 21.48 12.17
C THR A 1083 -27.67 20.62 10.99
N GLY A 1084 -28.54 20.39 9.99
CA GLY A 1084 -28.22 19.60 8.80
C GLY A 1084 -27.61 20.41 7.65
N VAL A 1085 -26.88 19.74 6.75
CA VAL A 1085 -26.28 20.29 5.53
C VAL A 1085 -26.65 19.44 4.32
N TYR A 1086 -27.34 20.01 3.34
CA TYR A 1086 -27.81 19.34 2.12
C TYR A 1086 -27.29 20.09 0.90
N ALA A 1087 -26.29 19.53 0.21
CA ALA A 1087 -25.59 20.21 -0.88
C ALA A 1087 -25.73 19.45 -2.21
N GLY A 1088 -26.36 20.06 -3.20
CA GLY A 1088 -26.33 19.61 -4.59
C GLY A 1088 -24.98 19.90 -5.23
N ILE A 1089 -24.24 18.88 -5.65
CA ILE A 1089 -22.90 19.03 -6.24
C ILE A 1089 -22.64 17.93 -7.25
N ILE A 1090 -21.97 18.27 -8.36
CA ILE A 1090 -21.58 17.35 -9.42
C ILE A 1090 -20.06 17.41 -9.65
N THR A 1091 -19.50 16.41 -10.31
CA THR A 1091 -18.06 16.36 -10.60
C THR A 1091 -17.63 17.49 -11.56
N SER A 1092 -16.70 18.35 -11.16
CA SER A 1092 -16.19 19.46 -12.01
C SER A 1092 -15.06 19.07 -12.97
N GLY A 1093 -14.44 17.91 -12.75
CA GLY A 1093 -13.21 17.50 -13.45
C GLY A 1093 -11.94 18.22 -12.97
N TYR A 1094 -12.01 19.02 -11.91
CA TYR A 1094 -10.85 19.68 -11.29
C TYR A 1094 -9.85 18.64 -10.77
N ARG A 1095 -8.56 18.76 -11.11
CA ARG A 1095 -7.48 17.88 -10.62
C ARG A 1095 -6.21 18.65 -10.30
N ALA A 1096 -5.89 18.76 -9.02
CA ALA A 1096 -4.57 19.18 -8.54
C ALA A 1096 -3.73 17.92 -8.22
N GLY A 1097 -2.93 17.44 -9.17
CA GLY A 1097 -2.01 16.31 -8.94
C GLY A 1097 -0.89 16.62 -7.93
N GLY A 1098 -0.25 15.57 -7.39
CA GLY A 1098 0.86 15.70 -6.42
C GLY A 1098 2.07 16.49 -6.91
N GLN A 1099 2.22 16.65 -8.24
CA GLN A 1099 3.23 17.50 -8.89
C GLN A 1099 3.00 19.00 -8.68
N TYR A 1100 1.79 19.44 -8.30
CA TYR A 1100 1.45 20.86 -8.11
C TYR A 1100 1.56 21.33 -6.66
N GLY A 1101 2.22 20.55 -5.80
CA GLY A 1101 2.41 20.90 -4.40
C GLY A 1101 1.21 20.63 -3.50
N ALA A 1102 0.07 20.15 -4.04
CA ALA A 1102 -1.17 19.85 -3.29
C ALA A 1102 -1.07 18.62 -2.34
N GLY A 1103 0.05 17.90 -2.32
CA GLY A 1103 0.25 16.77 -1.39
C GLY A 1103 -0.82 15.67 -1.50
N GLY A 1104 -1.16 15.04 -0.37
CA GLY A 1104 -2.17 13.97 -0.27
C GLY A 1104 -3.64 14.44 -0.37
N TYR A 1105 -3.89 15.75 -0.53
CA TYR A 1105 -5.24 16.34 -0.47
C TYR A 1105 -6.04 16.20 -1.78
N GLY A 1106 -5.50 15.54 -2.81
CA GLY A 1106 -6.16 15.40 -4.11
C GLY A 1106 -7.50 14.62 -4.07
N MET A 1107 -7.61 13.61 -3.18
CA MET A 1107 -8.84 12.83 -3.04
C MET A 1107 -9.92 13.60 -2.27
N THR A 1108 -9.60 14.13 -1.09
CA THR A 1108 -10.55 14.88 -0.24
C THR A 1108 -10.93 16.22 -0.86
N GLY A 1109 -10.03 16.83 -1.62
CA GLY A 1109 -10.28 18.09 -2.32
C GLY A 1109 -11.28 17.98 -3.47
N THR A 1110 -11.46 16.81 -4.09
CA THR A 1110 -12.29 16.66 -5.31
C THR A 1110 -13.52 15.77 -5.14
N THR A 1111 -13.62 15.05 -4.02
CA THR A 1111 -14.74 14.14 -3.75
C THR A 1111 -16.01 14.93 -3.39
N ALA A 1112 -17.11 14.65 -4.09
CA ALA A 1112 -18.40 15.33 -3.89
C ALA A 1112 -18.94 15.21 -2.46
N SER A 1113 -18.88 14.01 -1.85
CA SER A 1113 -19.37 13.77 -0.47
C SER A 1113 -18.62 14.56 0.61
N VAL A 1114 -17.38 14.98 0.32
CA VAL A 1114 -16.59 15.81 1.24
C VAL A 1114 -17.12 17.25 1.29
N ALA A 1115 -17.88 17.71 0.28
CA ALA A 1115 -18.38 19.08 0.23
C ALA A 1115 -19.36 19.40 1.38
N SER A 1116 -20.42 18.59 1.56
CA SER A 1116 -21.35 18.75 2.70
C SER A 1116 -20.69 18.49 4.04
N GLY A 1117 -19.83 17.46 4.11
CA GLY A 1117 -19.08 17.11 5.32
C GLY A 1117 -18.12 18.22 5.76
N ARG A 1118 -17.50 18.95 4.83
CA ARG A 1118 -16.59 20.05 5.13
C ARG A 1118 -17.32 21.26 5.69
N VAL A 1119 -18.50 21.60 5.18
CA VAL A 1119 -19.35 22.65 5.77
C VAL A 1119 -19.77 22.26 7.19
N ALA A 1120 -20.23 21.02 7.39
CA ALA A 1120 -20.60 20.52 8.71
C ALA A 1120 -19.40 20.55 9.68
N TYR A 1121 -18.22 20.11 9.23
CA TYR A 1121 -16.98 20.11 10.01
C TYR A 1121 -16.52 21.53 10.38
N SER A 1122 -16.43 22.45 9.41
CA SER A 1122 -15.96 23.82 9.64
C SER A 1122 -16.86 24.60 10.61
N LEU A 1123 -18.17 24.36 10.56
CA LEU A 1123 -19.15 25.00 11.44
C LEU A 1123 -19.43 24.19 12.73
N GLY A 1124 -18.96 22.95 12.83
CA GLY A 1124 -19.16 22.05 13.96
C GLY A 1124 -20.59 21.55 14.11
N LEU A 1125 -21.31 21.33 13.01
CA LEU A 1125 -22.70 20.88 12.97
C LEU A 1125 -22.79 19.36 13.09
N GLN A 1126 -23.77 18.86 13.85
CA GLN A 1126 -23.95 17.42 14.16
C GLN A 1126 -25.20 16.82 13.51
N GLY A 1127 -25.92 17.59 12.67
CA GLY A 1127 -27.04 17.09 11.88
C GLY A 1127 -26.62 16.35 10.60
N PRO A 1128 -27.58 15.87 9.80
CA PRO A 1128 -27.29 15.11 8.59
C PRO A 1128 -26.51 15.94 7.56
N ALA A 1129 -25.38 15.43 7.05
CA ALA A 1129 -24.56 16.08 6.02
C ALA A 1129 -24.59 15.29 4.70
N VAL A 1130 -25.46 15.68 3.77
CA VAL A 1130 -25.77 14.93 2.54
C VAL A 1130 -25.35 15.70 1.29
N SER A 1131 -24.49 15.09 0.48
CA SER A 1131 -24.16 15.59 -0.87
C SER A 1131 -24.97 14.83 -1.91
N ILE A 1132 -25.62 15.55 -2.83
CA ILE A 1132 -26.61 15.00 -3.75
C ILE A 1132 -26.19 15.28 -5.19
N ASP A 1133 -26.10 14.21 -5.98
CA ASP A 1133 -25.87 14.27 -7.42
C ASP A 1133 -27.04 13.61 -8.15
N THR A 1134 -27.99 14.44 -8.60
CA THR A 1134 -29.01 14.09 -9.59
C THR A 1134 -28.82 14.93 -10.85
N ALA A 1135 -27.56 15.20 -11.23
CA ALA A 1135 -27.18 16.10 -12.30
C ALA A 1135 -27.84 17.50 -12.18
N CYS A 1136 -28.69 17.89 -13.13
CA CYS A 1136 -29.27 19.24 -13.19
C CYS A 1136 -30.29 19.53 -12.07
N SER A 1137 -30.87 18.52 -11.44
CA SER A 1137 -31.88 18.70 -10.37
C SER A 1137 -31.31 18.64 -8.95
N SER A 1138 -29.98 18.58 -8.79
CA SER A 1138 -29.33 18.32 -7.51
C SER A 1138 -29.67 19.33 -6.42
N SER A 1139 -29.72 20.63 -6.73
CA SER A 1139 -30.09 21.68 -5.76
C SER A 1139 -31.55 21.58 -5.31
N LEU A 1140 -32.46 21.25 -6.22
CA LEU A 1140 -33.89 21.06 -5.90
C LEU A 1140 -34.09 19.83 -5.01
N THR A 1141 -33.40 18.73 -5.32
CA THR A 1141 -33.43 17.51 -4.49
C THR A 1141 -32.85 17.78 -3.10
N ALA A 1142 -31.79 18.59 -2.99
CA ALA A 1142 -31.20 18.98 -1.71
C ALA A 1142 -32.19 19.77 -0.83
N ILE A 1143 -32.87 20.76 -1.40
CA ILE A 1143 -33.91 21.53 -0.69
C ILE A 1143 -35.06 20.63 -0.28
N HIS A 1144 -35.48 19.70 -1.14
CA HIS A 1144 -36.55 18.74 -0.83
C HIS A 1144 -36.21 17.86 0.37
N LEU A 1145 -35.00 17.30 0.41
CA LEU A 1145 -34.56 16.43 1.51
C LEU A 1145 -34.37 17.21 2.82
N ALA A 1146 -33.83 18.43 2.76
CA ALA A 1146 -33.73 19.30 3.92
C ALA A 1146 -35.11 19.62 4.53
N ALA A 1147 -36.10 19.92 3.67
CA ALA A 1147 -37.47 20.17 4.11
C ALA A 1147 -38.12 18.93 4.74
N GLN A 1148 -37.78 17.72 4.26
CA GLN A 1148 -38.24 16.48 4.88
C GLN A 1148 -37.59 16.26 6.25
N ALA A 1149 -36.29 16.47 6.38
CA ALA A 1149 -35.54 16.30 7.63
C ALA A 1149 -36.02 17.26 8.73
N LEU A 1150 -36.31 18.51 8.38
CA LEU A 1150 -36.91 19.48 9.30
C LEU A 1150 -38.30 19.02 9.79
N ARG A 1151 -39.10 18.42 8.91
CA ARG A 1151 -40.44 17.92 9.25
C ARG A 1151 -40.43 16.62 10.05
N SER A 1152 -39.43 15.75 9.84
CA SER A 1152 -39.26 14.50 10.58
C SER A 1152 -38.59 14.72 11.94
N GLY A 1153 -38.04 15.92 12.20
CA GLY A 1153 -37.30 16.24 13.41
C GLY A 1153 -35.91 15.60 13.45
N GLU A 1154 -35.34 15.29 12.27
CA GLU A 1154 -33.95 14.86 12.13
C GLU A 1154 -32.96 16.01 12.35
N CYS A 1155 -33.41 17.25 12.16
CA CYS A 1155 -32.67 18.48 12.46
C CYS A 1155 -33.62 19.63 12.82
N GLY A 1156 -33.16 20.56 13.66
CA GLY A 1156 -33.89 21.80 13.97
C GLY A 1156 -33.65 22.95 12.97
N ILE A 1157 -32.51 22.94 12.27
CA ILE A 1157 -32.10 23.93 11.26
C ILE A 1157 -31.43 23.16 10.11
N ALA A 1158 -31.56 23.63 8.86
CA ALA A 1158 -30.88 23.02 7.72
C ALA A 1158 -30.30 24.07 6.76
N LEU A 1159 -29.04 23.88 6.37
CA LEU A 1159 -28.41 24.56 5.23
C LEU A 1159 -28.67 23.72 3.98
N ALA A 1160 -29.34 24.29 2.97
CA ALA A 1160 -29.70 23.57 1.74
C ALA A 1160 -29.43 24.41 0.49
N GLY A 1161 -28.79 23.82 -0.52
CA GLY A 1161 -28.47 24.52 -1.76
C GLY A 1161 -27.72 23.67 -2.78
N GLY A 1162 -27.04 24.31 -3.73
CA GLY A 1162 -26.17 23.61 -4.66
C GLY A 1162 -25.13 24.52 -5.32
N VAL A 1163 -24.10 23.90 -5.87
CA VAL A 1163 -22.96 24.58 -6.49
C VAL A 1163 -22.61 23.94 -7.82
N THR A 1164 -22.20 24.74 -8.81
CA THR A 1164 -21.68 24.24 -10.08
C THR A 1164 -20.62 25.19 -10.62
N VAL A 1165 -19.41 24.66 -10.84
CA VAL A 1165 -18.31 25.39 -11.48
C VAL A 1165 -17.72 24.55 -12.60
N MET A 1166 -17.64 25.13 -13.80
CA MET A 1166 -16.99 24.50 -14.95
C MET A 1166 -15.45 24.65 -14.86
N ALA A 1167 -14.78 23.73 -14.18
CA ALA A 1167 -13.32 23.81 -14.00
C ALA A 1167 -12.53 23.53 -15.29
N THR A 1168 -13.07 22.69 -16.19
CA THR A 1168 -12.44 22.27 -17.45
C THR A 1168 -13.40 22.51 -18.64
N PRO A 1169 -12.91 22.61 -19.89
CA PRO A 1169 -13.78 22.80 -21.06
C PRO A 1169 -14.56 21.52 -21.44
N GLY A 1170 -14.36 20.40 -20.75
CA GLY A 1170 -14.90 19.09 -21.15
C GLY A 1170 -16.42 19.06 -21.29
N ALA A 1171 -17.15 19.61 -20.32
CA ALA A 1171 -18.62 19.64 -20.36
C ALA A 1171 -19.14 20.44 -21.58
N TYR A 1172 -18.53 21.59 -21.87
CA TYR A 1172 -18.87 22.39 -23.06
C TYR A 1172 -18.65 21.58 -24.35
N LEU A 1173 -17.50 20.92 -24.48
CA LEU A 1173 -17.16 20.12 -25.66
C LEU A 1173 -18.12 18.94 -25.86
N GLU A 1174 -18.50 18.25 -24.78
CA GLU A 1174 -19.47 17.14 -24.87
C GLU A 1174 -20.86 17.61 -25.30
N PHE A 1175 -21.36 18.72 -24.75
CA PHE A 1175 -22.65 19.29 -25.19
C PHE A 1175 -22.59 19.85 -26.62
N ALA A 1176 -21.46 20.43 -27.04
CA ALA A 1176 -21.24 20.86 -28.41
C ALA A 1176 -21.29 19.68 -29.39
N ARG A 1177 -20.66 18.54 -29.05
CA ARG A 1177 -20.73 17.29 -29.84
C ARG A 1177 -22.14 16.72 -29.94
N GLN A 1178 -22.90 16.79 -28.86
CA GLN A 1178 -24.30 16.34 -28.81
C GLN A 1178 -25.27 17.32 -29.50
N ARG A 1179 -24.77 18.48 -29.98
CA ARG A 1179 -25.58 19.57 -30.53
C ARG A 1179 -26.62 20.10 -29.52
N GLY A 1180 -26.29 20.04 -28.23
CA GLY A 1180 -27.10 20.57 -27.14
C GLY A 1180 -26.91 22.06 -26.87
N LEU A 1181 -26.05 22.75 -27.66
CA LEU A 1181 -25.76 24.18 -27.52
C LEU A 1181 -26.36 24.97 -28.69
N ALA A 1182 -26.72 26.23 -28.45
CA ALA A 1182 -27.11 27.15 -29.52
C ALA A 1182 -25.88 27.78 -30.18
N ALA A 1183 -25.89 27.92 -31.50
CA ALA A 1183 -24.77 28.51 -32.25
C ALA A 1183 -24.48 29.97 -31.83
N ASP A 1184 -25.52 30.74 -31.49
CA ASP A 1184 -25.45 32.12 -31.00
C ASP A 1184 -25.07 32.22 -29.50
N GLY A 1185 -24.88 31.09 -28.82
CA GLY A 1185 -24.57 31.03 -27.39
C GLY A 1185 -25.70 31.52 -26.48
N ARG A 1186 -26.94 31.62 -26.98
CA ARG A 1186 -28.10 32.10 -26.22
C ARG A 1186 -29.01 30.95 -25.80
N CYS A 1187 -29.52 31.05 -24.58
CA CYS A 1187 -30.53 30.12 -24.09
C CYS A 1187 -31.86 30.32 -24.84
N LYS A 1188 -32.46 29.22 -25.32
CA LYS A 1188 -33.74 29.19 -26.03
C LYS A 1188 -34.69 28.28 -25.21
N PRO A 1189 -35.32 28.83 -24.16
CA PRO A 1189 -36.12 28.05 -23.22
C PRO A 1189 -37.40 27.46 -23.83
#